data_AF-A0A353V3L0-F1
#
_entry.id   AF-A0A353V3L0-F1
#
_cell.length_a   1.000
_cell.length_b   1.000
_cell.length_c   1.000
_cell.angle_alpha   90.00
_cell.angle_beta   90.00
_cell.angle_gamma   90.00
#
_symmetry.space_group_name_H-M   'P 1'
#
loop_
_entity.id
_entity.type
_entity.pdbx_description
1 polymer ?
#
loop_
_entity_poly.entity_id
_entity_poly.type
_entity_poly.pdbx_seq_one_letter_code
_entity_poly.pdbx_strand_id
1 'polypeptide(L)'
;MSLLSPLALALFALALPLVLLYFLKVRRRQQTVSSLLLWAPALRDREASAFFQRLQRDPLLILQVLALLALSVALARPVATVMGDGARKVVVVLDTSASMRARDVSPSRFEVARGQATQLVRRLGEGAEVMVIEAGVQPRVAAALGRDRARALAALAAARARDLPDRLPEAVRTARALVGDDPRAEIHVFTDGAFPPAQAEAVTDPRVRWVGVGRRGHNVGITSLSVRRTYWGAFDNQAFVSLVNYTPEARTFAFTLDVDGRTIAEKDVTLEPSVRRSVVVPFSHSGGGVLTARLRVRDDFAVDDVAWAVLPPPRKIAVLLVSPGNLFLEKVLRTDPQVALEVRTPEQYAGGMGEADVVVLDSVTPPKVGPGRFVFVNTVPPDVPLEVLGRLEQPTVMDWDRNHPVMRHVEFAKVTIEDAMRLRPLAAGRPLVEAVGGPLLYALEEPERKALVVGFDLFRTDFPLRVAFPLILSNALRWLSPAGLDHASLQLAAGQPILLPVPHGVETVLVTTPGGRGVRARVTRGVVSFTETDEVGVYTLAMAKSEIKVAVNLMDADESNLAPQPLPAGAAPGAVAAAPVSIQRELWPLFVLLAALLLALEALLYWRRQSAGRLRPPRSPGDRWALALRGALVALLVLTFARPAVPRWVDRMNVLFLLDLSDSVSFAARERAYRFVAEAVRHMKPGDRYGVIAFGAGAVVDQPLGPRPAVERPRAQVDARGTNLFQAMQLALAVAPPAEANRLVLLTDGRQNAGNAVAGAQAAKAAGADLHYVASPLTFTQEVVAEAMVLPQEVKYGEPFQAKVVVWSHRDTPGRVSLFRNGEFLGSQMVRLTAGKNVFSYRQALDTSGIHVYQAAIEVEGDTIEENNR
;
A
#
# COMPACT_ATOMS: atom_id res chain seq x y z
N MET A 1 -41.20 -19.06 18.90
CA MET A 1 -40.94 -19.44 17.50
C MET A 1 -41.59 -18.40 16.62
N SER A 2 -40.89 -17.93 15.59
CA SER A 2 -41.45 -17.03 14.57
C SER A 2 -41.34 -17.68 13.18
N LEU A 3 -42.12 -17.18 12.22
CA LEU A 3 -42.10 -17.63 10.82
C LEU A 3 -41.47 -16.53 9.98
N LEU A 4 -40.39 -16.84 9.24
CA LEU A 4 -39.75 -15.85 8.36
C LEU A 4 -40.58 -15.60 7.09
N SER A 5 -41.40 -16.57 6.67
CA SER A 5 -42.21 -16.51 5.44
C SER A 5 -43.64 -17.03 5.68
N PRO A 6 -44.45 -16.35 6.50
CA PRO A 6 -45.78 -16.85 6.91
C PRO A 6 -46.74 -17.10 5.73
N LEU A 7 -46.61 -16.34 4.64
CA LEU A 7 -47.39 -16.51 3.41
C LEU A 7 -47.23 -17.90 2.77
N ALA A 8 -46.11 -18.59 2.99
CA ALA A 8 -45.89 -19.91 2.42
C ALA A 8 -46.86 -20.98 2.96
N LEU A 9 -47.49 -20.76 4.13
CA LEU A 9 -48.53 -21.65 4.64
C LEU A 9 -49.77 -21.70 3.72
N ALA A 10 -50.01 -20.67 2.90
CA ALA A 10 -51.09 -20.68 1.92
C ALA A 10 -50.94 -21.81 0.88
N LEU A 11 -49.71 -22.31 0.64
CA LEU A 11 -49.47 -23.45 -0.25
C LEU A 11 -50.11 -24.75 0.24
N PHE A 12 -50.45 -24.84 1.53
CA PHE A 12 -51.23 -25.98 2.04
C PHE A 12 -52.61 -26.09 1.39
N ALA A 13 -53.14 -25.01 0.79
CA ALA A 13 -54.37 -25.07 -0.01
C ALA A 13 -54.30 -26.06 -1.18
N LEU A 14 -53.09 -26.46 -1.63
CA LEU A 14 -52.87 -27.54 -2.60
C LEU A 14 -53.37 -28.91 -2.11
N ALA A 15 -53.67 -29.05 -0.82
CA ALA A 15 -54.35 -30.24 -0.28
C ALA A 15 -55.77 -30.39 -0.85
N LEU A 16 -56.46 -29.27 -1.16
CA LEU A 16 -57.81 -29.27 -1.68
C LEU A 16 -57.92 -29.96 -3.06
N PRO A 17 -57.14 -29.57 -4.10
CA PRO A 17 -57.16 -30.28 -5.37
C PRO A 17 -56.64 -31.72 -5.24
N LEU A 18 -55.68 -32.00 -4.35
CA LEU A 18 -55.21 -33.37 -4.09
C LEU A 18 -56.34 -34.28 -3.58
N VAL A 19 -57.10 -33.81 -2.60
CA VAL A 19 -58.26 -34.51 -2.06
C VAL A 19 -59.38 -34.62 -3.11
N LEU A 20 -59.62 -33.57 -3.89
CA LEU A 20 -60.60 -33.59 -4.99
C LEU A 20 -60.24 -34.63 -6.07
N LEU A 21 -58.96 -34.72 -6.46
CA LEU A 21 -58.45 -35.73 -7.39
C LEU A 21 -58.58 -37.15 -6.85
N TYR A 22 -58.42 -37.34 -5.53
CA TYR A 22 -58.69 -38.62 -4.89
C TYR A 22 -60.16 -39.04 -5.04
N PHE A 23 -61.10 -38.09 -4.88
CA PHE A 23 -62.53 -38.35 -5.05
C PHE A 23 -62.94 -38.61 -6.51
N LEU A 24 -62.34 -37.89 -7.46
CA LEU A 24 -62.62 -38.08 -8.89
C LEU A 24 -62.13 -39.45 -9.41
N LYS A 25 -61.22 -40.12 -8.70
CA LYS A 25 -60.65 -41.41 -9.07
C LYS A 25 -61.54 -42.59 -8.65
N VAL A 26 -62.78 -42.64 -9.14
CA VAL A 26 -63.63 -43.82 -8.98
C VAL A 26 -63.18 -44.91 -9.96
N ARG A 27 -62.24 -45.77 -9.54
CA ARG A 27 -61.88 -46.97 -10.32
C ARG A 27 -62.99 -48.02 -10.20
N ARG A 28 -63.92 -48.01 -11.16
CA ARG A 28 -64.85 -49.13 -11.36
C ARG A 28 -64.11 -50.23 -12.12
N ARG A 29 -63.91 -51.39 -11.49
CA ARG A 29 -63.46 -52.59 -12.23
C ARG A 29 -64.67 -53.19 -12.90
N GLN A 30 -64.70 -53.15 -14.23
CA GLN A 30 -65.67 -53.95 -15.00
C GLN A 30 -65.27 -55.42 -14.85
N GLN A 31 -66.16 -56.20 -14.25
CA GLN A 31 -66.07 -57.66 -14.25
C GLN A 31 -67.30 -58.20 -14.95
N THR A 32 -67.07 -59.02 -15.97
CA THR A 32 -68.12 -59.79 -16.62
C THR A 32 -68.55 -60.90 -15.67
N VAL A 33 -69.80 -60.83 -15.22
CA VAL A 33 -70.44 -61.87 -14.40
C VAL A 33 -71.57 -62.51 -15.19
N SER A 34 -71.83 -63.78 -14.93
CA SER A 34 -72.76 -64.60 -15.71
C SER A 34 -74.24 -64.20 -15.55
N SER A 35 -74.60 -63.44 -14.51
CA SER A 35 -75.95 -62.88 -14.31
C SER A 35 -75.94 -61.66 -13.39
N LEU A 36 -76.71 -60.61 -13.74
CA LEU A 36 -76.90 -59.40 -12.93
C LEU A 36 -78.03 -59.55 -11.89
N LEU A 37 -78.84 -60.61 -11.97
CA LEU A 37 -80.06 -60.78 -11.18
C LEU A 37 -79.76 -60.95 -9.67
N LEU A 38 -78.59 -61.53 -9.35
CA LEU A 38 -78.08 -61.69 -7.97
C LEU A 38 -77.50 -60.41 -7.35
N TRP A 39 -77.27 -59.37 -8.15
CA TRP A 39 -76.66 -58.10 -7.71
C TRP A 39 -77.68 -56.97 -7.51
N ALA A 40 -78.95 -57.20 -7.87
CA ALA A 40 -80.04 -56.22 -7.72
C ALA A 40 -80.28 -55.75 -6.26
N PRO A 41 -80.17 -56.60 -5.21
CA PRO A 41 -80.29 -56.14 -3.83
C PRO A 41 -79.08 -55.33 -3.35
N ALA A 42 -77.88 -55.65 -3.86
CA ALA A 42 -76.62 -55.00 -3.45
C ALA A 42 -76.38 -53.62 -4.08
N LEU A 43 -77.15 -53.26 -5.11
CA LEU A 43 -77.08 -51.96 -5.79
C LEU A 43 -77.93 -50.88 -5.09
N ARG A 44 -78.89 -51.25 -4.23
CA ARG A 44 -79.76 -50.31 -3.49
C ARG A 44 -79.13 -49.74 -2.21
N ASP A 45 -78.08 -50.35 -1.68
CA ASP A 45 -77.58 -50.07 -0.32
C ASP A 45 -76.44 -49.04 -0.24
N ARG A 46 -76.42 -48.05 -1.15
CA ARG A 46 -75.21 -47.23 -1.33
C ARG A 46 -75.40 -45.73 -1.52
N GLU A 47 -76.34 -45.12 -0.80
CA GLU A 47 -76.60 -43.69 -0.98
C GLU A 47 -76.32 -42.73 0.17
N ALA A 48 -75.99 -43.12 1.41
CA ALA A 48 -75.91 -42.08 2.47
C ALA A 48 -74.72 -42.07 3.46
N SER A 49 -73.79 -43.04 3.46
CA SER A 49 -72.75 -43.06 4.53
C SER A 49 -71.31 -43.27 4.06
N ALA A 50 -71.09 -43.47 2.75
CA ALA A 50 -69.76 -43.79 2.21
C ALA A 50 -68.84 -42.59 1.98
N PHE A 51 -69.37 -41.36 2.09
CA PHE A 51 -68.66 -40.12 1.75
C PHE A 51 -67.48 -39.83 2.70
N PHE A 52 -67.71 -39.86 4.03
CA PHE A 52 -66.66 -39.62 5.02
C PHE A 52 -65.89 -40.89 5.47
N GLN A 53 -66.53 -42.06 5.47
CA GLN A 53 -65.87 -43.30 5.92
C GLN A 53 -64.76 -43.79 4.99
N ARG A 54 -64.81 -43.47 3.69
CA ARG A 54 -63.74 -43.81 2.73
C ARG A 54 -62.52 -42.91 2.83
N LEU A 55 -62.69 -41.66 3.29
CA LEU A 55 -61.59 -40.71 3.45
C LEU A 55 -60.64 -41.16 4.58
N GLN A 56 -61.15 -41.80 5.62
CA GLN A 56 -60.38 -42.28 6.77
C GLN A 56 -59.57 -43.57 6.51
N ARG A 57 -59.79 -44.28 5.38
CA ARG A 57 -59.26 -45.65 5.19
C ARG A 57 -58.12 -45.78 4.18
N ASP A 58 -57.72 -44.70 3.47
CA ASP A 58 -56.54 -44.78 2.60
C ASP A 58 -55.29 -44.16 3.26
N PRO A 59 -54.39 -44.98 3.84
CA PRO A 59 -53.18 -44.48 4.50
C PRO A 59 -52.27 -43.67 3.55
N LEU A 60 -52.36 -43.89 2.23
CA LEU A 60 -51.56 -43.13 1.26
C LEU A 60 -51.98 -41.66 1.17
N LEU A 61 -53.28 -41.37 1.17
CA LEU A 61 -53.77 -39.99 1.11
C LEU A 61 -53.38 -39.21 2.37
N ILE A 62 -53.48 -39.85 3.54
CA ILE A 62 -53.08 -39.27 4.82
C ILE A 62 -51.59 -38.91 4.80
N LEU A 63 -50.74 -39.82 4.32
CA LEU A 63 -49.30 -39.55 4.20
C LEU A 63 -48.97 -38.41 3.23
N GLN A 64 -49.69 -38.29 2.11
CA GLN A 64 -49.51 -37.19 1.15
C GLN A 64 -49.92 -35.83 1.74
N VAL A 65 -51.05 -35.78 2.45
CA VAL A 65 -51.51 -34.55 3.12
C VAL A 65 -50.54 -34.14 4.23
N LEU A 66 -50.05 -35.10 5.03
CA LEU A 66 -49.04 -34.84 6.07
C LEU A 66 -47.70 -34.39 5.47
N ALA A 67 -47.27 -34.97 4.35
CA ALA A 67 -46.05 -34.53 3.65
C ALA A 67 -46.20 -33.11 3.09
N LEU A 68 -47.36 -32.79 2.51
CA LEU A 68 -47.65 -31.44 2.01
C LEU A 68 -47.72 -30.40 3.14
N LEU A 69 -48.30 -30.78 4.29
CA LEU A 69 -48.28 -29.94 5.49
C LEU A 69 -46.84 -29.69 5.95
N ALA A 70 -46.01 -30.74 6.04
CA ALA A 70 -44.61 -30.62 6.43
C ALA A 70 -43.82 -29.74 5.44
N LEU A 71 -44.05 -29.85 4.13
CA LEU A 71 -43.43 -28.98 3.12
C LEU A 71 -43.90 -27.52 3.22
N SER A 72 -45.19 -27.29 3.48
CA SER A 72 -45.74 -25.94 3.66
C SER A 72 -45.16 -25.27 4.91
N VAL A 73 -45.00 -26.03 6.00
CA VAL A 73 -44.31 -25.57 7.21
C VAL A 73 -42.82 -25.34 6.96
N ALA A 74 -42.14 -26.22 6.20
CA ALA A 74 -40.75 -26.01 5.83
C ALA A 74 -40.55 -24.70 5.04
N LEU A 75 -41.42 -24.43 4.06
CA LEU A 75 -41.40 -23.20 3.26
C LEU A 75 -41.76 -21.95 4.07
N ALA A 76 -42.51 -22.10 5.16
CA ALA A 76 -42.79 -21.03 6.10
C ALA A 76 -41.59 -20.65 7.00
N ARG A 77 -40.50 -21.43 6.90
CA ARG A 77 -39.22 -21.23 7.59
C ARG A 77 -39.39 -20.90 9.09
N PRO A 78 -39.92 -21.85 9.89
CA PRO A 78 -40.00 -21.70 11.34
C PRO A 78 -38.61 -21.57 11.94
N VAL A 79 -38.43 -20.55 12.75
CA VAL A 79 -37.20 -20.32 13.51
C VAL A 79 -37.41 -20.56 15.00
N ALA A 80 -36.50 -21.34 15.57
CA ALA A 80 -36.33 -21.46 17.00
C ALA A 80 -35.25 -20.48 17.45
N THR A 81 -35.58 -19.65 18.44
CA THR A 81 -34.58 -18.83 19.12
C THR A 81 -33.86 -19.72 20.12
N VAL A 82 -32.61 -20.04 19.85
CA VAL A 82 -31.76 -20.83 20.75
C VAL A 82 -30.72 -19.89 21.35
N MET A 83 -30.53 -19.97 22.67
CA MET A 83 -29.43 -19.31 23.36
C MET A 83 -28.14 -20.01 22.96
N GLY A 84 -27.22 -19.28 22.33
CA GLY A 84 -25.93 -19.83 21.93
C GLY A 84 -24.85 -18.77 21.84
N ASP A 85 -23.61 -19.24 21.72
CA ASP A 85 -22.47 -18.40 21.38
C ASP A 85 -22.70 -17.87 19.97
N GLY A 86 -23.04 -16.58 19.84
CA GLY A 86 -23.20 -15.92 18.55
C GLY A 86 -21.99 -16.15 17.64
N ALA A 87 -22.15 -15.91 16.33
CA ALA A 87 -21.08 -16.05 15.33
C ALA A 87 -19.80 -15.34 15.80
N ARG A 88 -18.82 -16.12 16.31
CA ARG A 88 -17.53 -15.58 16.73
C ARG A 88 -16.77 -15.08 15.51
N LYS A 89 -16.26 -13.86 15.56
CA LYS A 89 -15.38 -13.32 14.53
C LYS A 89 -13.95 -13.66 14.90
N VAL A 90 -13.27 -14.42 14.05
CA VAL A 90 -11.88 -14.83 14.27
C VAL A 90 -11.04 -14.27 13.15
N VAL A 91 -10.07 -13.42 13.50
CA VAL A 91 -9.08 -12.90 12.57
C VAL A 91 -7.80 -13.68 12.77
N VAL A 92 -7.25 -14.19 11.69
CA VAL A 92 -5.94 -14.82 11.65
C VAL A 92 -4.98 -13.85 10.97
N VAL A 93 -4.01 -13.34 11.70
CA VAL A 93 -2.89 -12.55 11.17
C VAL A 93 -1.69 -13.49 11.09
N LEU A 94 -1.17 -13.69 9.89
CA LEU A 94 -0.04 -14.56 9.62
C LEU A 94 1.16 -13.72 9.22
N ASP A 95 2.22 -13.78 10.00
CA ASP A 95 3.51 -13.17 9.67
C ASP A 95 4.13 -13.86 8.44
N THR A 96 4.44 -13.06 7.42
CA THR A 96 5.04 -13.48 6.14
C THR A 96 6.44 -12.90 5.94
N SER A 97 7.05 -12.37 7.00
CA SER A 97 8.40 -11.79 6.98
C SER A 97 9.49 -12.77 6.57
N ALA A 98 10.68 -12.22 6.37
CA ALA A 98 11.86 -12.99 6.03
C ALA A 98 12.27 -13.93 7.18
N SER A 99 12.24 -13.46 8.43
CA SER A 99 12.55 -14.26 9.63
C SER A 99 11.71 -15.54 9.74
N MET A 100 10.47 -15.51 9.25
CA MET A 100 9.58 -16.68 9.21
C MET A 100 10.07 -17.79 8.25
N ARG A 101 11.05 -17.52 7.37
CA ARG A 101 11.74 -18.54 6.56
C ARG A 101 12.81 -19.32 7.33
N ALA A 102 13.13 -18.93 8.56
CA ALA A 102 14.11 -19.61 9.38
C ALA A 102 13.74 -21.09 9.61
N ARG A 103 14.78 -21.93 9.72
CA ARG A 103 14.69 -23.41 9.78
C ARG A 103 15.04 -23.98 11.15
N ASP A 104 15.02 -23.16 12.19
CA ASP A 104 15.16 -23.61 13.58
C ASP A 104 14.01 -24.55 14.01
N VAL A 105 12.89 -24.50 13.30
CA VAL A 105 11.81 -25.49 13.31
C VAL A 105 11.60 -26.07 11.91
N SER A 106 11.21 -27.35 11.85
CA SER A 106 11.02 -28.05 10.57
C SER A 106 9.56 -27.98 10.09
N PRO A 107 9.29 -27.72 8.79
CA PRO A 107 10.28 -27.38 7.75
C PRO A 107 10.74 -25.91 7.77
N SER A 108 9.93 -24.98 8.27
CA SER A 108 10.29 -23.59 8.61
C SER A 108 9.30 -23.00 9.62
N ARG A 109 9.62 -21.85 10.24
CA ARG A 109 8.71 -21.14 11.16
C ARG A 109 7.35 -20.83 10.51
N PHE A 110 7.36 -20.32 9.29
CA PHE A 110 6.15 -20.02 8.51
C PHE A 110 5.25 -21.24 8.33
N GLU A 111 5.83 -22.39 8.00
CA GLU A 111 5.07 -23.61 7.75
C GLU A 111 4.40 -24.14 9.02
N VAL A 112 5.09 -24.03 10.16
CA VAL A 112 4.52 -24.33 11.48
C VAL A 112 3.38 -23.36 11.82
N ALA A 113 3.59 -22.05 11.64
CA ALA A 113 2.59 -21.01 11.86
C ALA A 113 1.33 -21.25 11.02
N ARG A 114 1.49 -21.49 9.71
CA ARG A 114 0.42 -21.82 8.77
C ARG A 114 -0.34 -23.08 9.18
N GLY A 115 0.38 -24.11 9.64
CA GLY A 115 -0.21 -25.35 10.15
C GLY A 115 -1.09 -25.12 11.38
N GLN A 116 -0.60 -24.34 12.36
CA GLN A 116 -1.36 -23.99 13.56
C GLN A 116 -2.58 -23.13 13.26
N ALA A 117 -2.45 -22.12 12.39
CA ALA A 117 -3.56 -21.30 11.90
C ALA A 117 -4.63 -22.15 11.20
N THR A 118 -4.21 -23.09 10.34
CA THR A 118 -5.11 -24.03 9.67
C THR A 118 -5.88 -24.90 10.68
N GLN A 119 -5.20 -25.39 11.71
CA GLN A 119 -5.84 -26.17 12.79
C GLN A 119 -6.81 -25.33 13.63
N LEU A 120 -6.51 -24.04 13.87
CA LEU A 120 -7.43 -23.12 14.54
C LEU A 120 -8.73 -22.98 13.72
N VAL A 121 -8.62 -22.65 12.43
CA VAL A 121 -9.79 -22.46 11.55
C VAL A 121 -10.64 -23.73 11.45
N ARG A 122 -10.02 -24.91 11.38
CA ARG A 122 -10.73 -26.20 11.33
C ARG A 122 -11.53 -26.52 12.61
N ARG A 123 -11.08 -26.03 13.78
CA ARG A 123 -11.71 -26.29 15.09
C ARG A 123 -12.90 -25.39 15.42
N LEU A 124 -13.10 -24.29 14.68
CA LEU A 124 -14.21 -23.38 14.93
C LEU A 124 -15.57 -24.07 14.69
N GLY A 125 -16.66 -23.58 15.27
CA GLY A 125 -18.04 -24.07 15.04
C GLY A 125 -18.75 -23.38 13.85
N GLU A 126 -19.67 -24.06 13.14
CA GLU A 126 -20.20 -23.66 11.80
C GLU A 126 -20.76 -22.22 11.65
N GLY A 127 -20.98 -21.50 12.74
CA GLY A 127 -21.39 -20.10 12.72
C GLY A 127 -20.25 -19.08 12.73
N ALA A 128 -18.99 -19.48 12.93
CA ALA A 128 -17.86 -18.54 13.05
C ALA A 128 -17.53 -17.86 11.72
N GLU A 129 -17.23 -16.57 11.79
CA GLU A 129 -16.77 -15.75 10.66
C GLU A 129 -15.25 -15.62 10.76
N VAL A 130 -14.54 -15.98 9.68
CA VAL A 130 -13.08 -16.03 9.66
C VAL A 130 -12.56 -15.01 8.66
N MET A 131 -11.51 -14.29 9.05
CA MET A 131 -10.73 -13.40 8.20
C MET A 131 -9.26 -13.80 8.26
N VAL A 132 -8.56 -13.72 7.14
CA VAL A 132 -7.12 -14.04 7.04
C VAL A 132 -6.38 -12.83 6.50
N ILE A 133 -5.36 -12.38 7.24
CA ILE A 133 -4.50 -11.25 6.92
C ILE A 133 -3.05 -11.75 6.88
N GLU A 134 -2.35 -11.49 5.79
CA GLU A 134 -0.91 -11.69 5.65
C GLU A 134 -0.20 -10.41 6.11
N ALA A 135 0.67 -10.52 7.11
CA ALA A 135 1.52 -9.44 7.61
C ALA A 135 2.85 -9.50 6.88
N GLY A 136 3.08 -8.53 6.00
CA GLY A 136 4.38 -8.23 5.40
C GLY A 136 4.51 -6.71 5.32
N VAL A 137 5.49 -6.18 4.58
CA VAL A 137 5.69 -4.71 4.39
C VAL A 137 4.38 -3.97 4.11
N GLN A 138 3.45 -4.63 3.41
CA GLN A 138 2.09 -4.16 3.21
C GLN A 138 1.10 -5.25 3.63
N PRO A 139 0.34 -5.06 4.72
CA PRO A 139 -0.64 -6.06 5.16
C PRO A 139 -1.68 -6.34 4.07
N ARG A 140 -1.95 -7.62 3.80
CA ARG A 140 -2.90 -8.01 2.76
C ARG A 140 -4.03 -8.84 3.35
N VAL A 141 -5.28 -8.45 3.11
CA VAL A 141 -6.44 -9.27 3.46
C VAL A 141 -6.61 -10.36 2.40
N ALA A 142 -6.05 -11.55 2.68
CA ALA A 142 -6.08 -12.70 1.78
C ALA A 142 -7.48 -13.35 1.71
N ALA A 143 -8.22 -13.31 2.83
CA ALA A 143 -9.63 -13.68 2.87
C ALA A 143 -10.42 -12.70 3.74
N ALA A 144 -11.41 -12.03 3.14
CA ALA A 144 -12.34 -11.14 3.86
C ALA A 144 -13.19 -11.92 4.87
N LEU A 145 -13.66 -11.20 5.90
CA LEU A 145 -14.47 -11.77 6.98
C LEU A 145 -15.74 -12.44 6.44
N GLY A 146 -15.90 -13.74 6.70
CA GLY A 146 -17.09 -14.48 6.26
C GLY A 146 -17.17 -15.89 6.83
N ARG A 147 -18.32 -16.54 6.61
CA ARG A 147 -18.60 -17.90 7.11
C ARG A 147 -18.06 -19.01 6.21
N ASP A 148 -17.58 -18.65 5.01
CA ASP A 148 -16.98 -19.60 4.08
C ASP A 148 -15.57 -19.99 4.53
N ARG A 149 -15.49 -21.10 5.26
CA ARG A 149 -14.22 -21.67 5.72
C ARG A 149 -13.33 -22.16 4.60
N ALA A 150 -13.91 -22.64 3.50
CA ALA A 150 -13.12 -23.15 2.40
C ALA A 150 -12.27 -22.03 1.81
N ARG A 151 -12.83 -20.82 1.73
CA ARG A 151 -12.09 -19.61 1.32
C ARG A 151 -10.96 -19.24 2.26
N ALA A 152 -11.20 -19.23 3.58
CA ALA A 152 -10.16 -18.94 4.57
C ALA A 152 -9.03 -19.99 4.52
N LEU A 153 -9.37 -21.27 4.41
CA LEU A 153 -8.40 -22.37 4.27
C LEU A 153 -7.61 -22.29 2.96
N ALA A 154 -8.25 -21.90 1.86
CA ALA A 154 -7.58 -21.69 0.58
C ALA A 154 -6.60 -20.51 0.65
N ALA A 155 -6.97 -19.41 1.31
CA ALA A 155 -6.08 -18.28 1.55
C ALA A 155 -4.86 -18.68 2.39
N LEU A 156 -5.07 -19.40 3.50
CA LEU A 156 -3.96 -19.93 4.31
C LEU A 156 -3.04 -20.85 3.51
N ALA A 157 -3.59 -21.71 2.66
CA ALA A 157 -2.80 -22.60 1.81
C ALA A 157 -1.99 -21.85 0.75
N ALA A 158 -2.50 -20.73 0.23
CA ALA A 158 -1.85 -19.89 -0.77
C ALA A 158 -0.77 -18.98 -0.18
N ALA A 159 -0.87 -18.63 1.10
CA ALA A 159 0.07 -17.77 1.79
C ALA A 159 1.50 -18.34 1.79
N ARG A 160 2.50 -17.45 1.65
CA ARG A 160 3.94 -17.78 1.62
C ARG A 160 4.75 -16.69 2.31
N ALA A 161 5.79 -17.08 3.05
CA ALA A 161 6.81 -16.15 3.52
C ALA A 161 7.59 -15.54 2.35
N ARG A 162 7.97 -14.27 2.47
CA ARG A 162 8.68 -13.46 1.47
C ARG A 162 9.99 -12.95 2.04
N ASP A 163 10.88 -12.44 1.19
CA ASP A 163 12.15 -11.85 1.63
C ASP A 163 11.96 -10.39 2.00
N LEU A 164 10.97 -10.14 2.87
CA LEU A 164 10.46 -8.83 3.19
C LEU A 164 10.54 -8.59 4.69
N PRO A 165 10.82 -7.35 5.14
CA PRO A 165 10.70 -7.02 6.54
C PRO A 165 9.23 -7.03 7.00
N ASP A 166 9.04 -7.26 8.29
CA ASP A 166 7.74 -7.27 8.94
C ASP A 166 7.17 -5.85 9.16
N ARG A 167 5.84 -5.78 9.16
CA ARG A 167 5.00 -4.64 9.56
C ARG A 167 3.76 -5.15 10.30
N LEU A 168 3.97 -6.00 11.31
CA LEU A 168 2.91 -6.63 12.07
C LEU A 168 2.00 -5.63 12.80
N PRO A 169 2.48 -4.52 13.38
CA PRO A 169 1.60 -3.51 13.98
C PRO A 169 0.56 -2.97 13.00
N GLU A 170 0.93 -2.72 11.75
CA GLU A 170 0.03 -2.29 10.68
C GLU A 170 -1.04 -3.35 10.38
N ALA A 171 -0.64 -4.63 10.34
CA ALA A 171 -1.55 -5.74 10.11
C ALA A 171 -2.57 -5.89 11.26
N VAL A 172 -2.11 -5.74 12.51
CA VAL A 172 -3.01 -5.79 13.68
C VAL A 172 -3.90 -4.56 13.76
N ARG A 173 -3.42 -3.36 13.43
CA ARG A 173 -4.29 -2.17 13.29
C ARG A 173 -5.38 -2.38 12.24
N THR A 174 -5.03 -2.99 11.12
CA THR A 174 -5.99 -3.35 10.05
C THR A 174 -7.01 -4.37 10.56
N ALA A 175 -6.56 -5.42 11.26
CA ALA A 175 -7.45 -6.40 11.90
C ALA A 175 -8.45 -5.74 12.86
N ARG A 176 -7.98 -4.83 13.73
CA ARG A 176 -8.80 -4.09 14.70
C ARG A 176 -9.85 -3.20 14.02
N ALA A 177 -9.44 -2.44 13.00
CA ALA A 177 -10.35 -1.58 12.24
C ALA A 177 -11.48 -2.37 11.57
N LEU A 178 -11.21 -3.62 11.13
CA LEU A 178 -12.18 -4.48 10.45
C LEU A 178 -13.14 -5.20 11.39
N VAL A 179 -12.69 -5.55 12.60
CA VAL A 179 -13.60 -6.14 13.61
C VAL A 179 -14.40 -5.09 14.37
N GLY A 180 -13.98 -3.81 14.31
CA GLY A 180 -14.60 -2.69 15.01
C GLY A 180 -14.56 -2.87 16.53
N ASP A 181 -15.61 -2.42 17.21
CA ASP A 181 -15.74 -2.52 18.66
C ASP A 181 -16.38 -3.83 19.14
N ASP A 182 -16.44 -4.87 18.29
CA ASP A 182 -17.04 -6.15 18.68
C ASP A 182 -16.21 -6.81 19.79
N PRO A 183 -16.73 -6.90 21.03
CA PRO A 183 -15.97 -7.43 22.16
C PRO A 183 -15.77 -8.95 22.06
N ARG A 184 -16.45 -9.63 21.14
CA ARG A 184 -16.36 -11.08 20.90
C ARG A 184 -15.43 -11.46 19.76
N ALA A 185 -14.84 -10.47 19.09
CA ALA A 185 -13.83 -10.74 18.08
C ALA A 185 -12.54 -11.23 18.74
N GLU A 186 -11.89 -12.21 18.12
CA GLU A 186 -10.58 -12.71 18.53
C GLU A 186 -9.59 -12.48 17.38
N ILE A 187 -8.44 -11.88 17.66
CA ILE A 187 -7.38 -11.63 16.68
C ILE A 187 -6.20 -12.52 17.06
N HIS A 188 -5.98 -13.61 16.32
CA HIS A 188 -4.87 -14.54 16.52
C HIS A 188 -3.71 -14.15 15.61
N VAL A 189 -2.57 -13.80 16.21
CA VAL A 189 -1.38 -13.32 15.51
C VAL A 189 -0.28 -14.37 15.59
N PHE A 190 0.09 -14.96 14.46
CA PHE A 190 1.12 -15.98 14.35
C PHE A 190 2.41 -15.35 13.84
N THR A 191 3.44 -15.25 14.69
CA THR A 191 4.70 -14.54 14.42
C THR A 191 5.84 -15.18 15.21
N ASP A 192 7.08 -14.88 14.86
CA ASP A 192 8.26 -15.25 15.64
C ASP A 192 8.75 -14.17 16.61
N GLY A 193 8.09 -13.01 16.62
CA GLY A 193 8.42 -11.94 17.53
C GLY A 193 9.65 -11.13 17.12
N ALA A 194 10.18 -11.28 15.90
CA ALA A 194 11.35 -10.56 15.39
C ALA A 194 11.04 -9.09 15.03
N PHE A 195 10.32 -8.37 15.90
CA PHE A 195 9.98 -6.95 15.74
C PHE A 195 10.21 -6.17 17.05
N PRO A 196 10.45 -4.85 16.98
CA PRO A 196 10.80 -4.07 18.17
C PRO A 196 9.68 -4.10 19.25
N PRO A 197 10.00 -4.38 20.53
CA PRO A 197 9.01 -4.49 21.61
C PRO A 197 8.12 -3.25 21.79
N ALA A 198 8.67 -2.05 21.58
CA ALA A 198 7.94 -0.79 21.65
C ALA A 198 6.76 -0.72 20.66
N GLN A 199 6.86 -1.41 19.52
CA GLN A 199 5.78 -1.48 18.54
C GLN A 199 4.70 -2.50 18.93
N ALA A 200 5.08 -3.51 19.72
CA ALA A 200 4.17 -4.50 20.29
C ALA A 200 3.29 -3.89 21.40
N GLU A 201 3.89 -3.06 22.26
CA GLU A 201 3.21 -2.35 23.36
C GLU A 201 2.17 -1.33 22.87
N ALA A 202 2.31 -0.81 21.64
CA ALA A 202 1.33 0.08 21.02
C ALA A 202 -0.02 -0.60 20.68
N VAL A 203 -0.10 -1.94 20.83
CA VAL A 203 -1.30 -2.74 20.55
C VAL A 203 -1.85 -3.36 21.84
N THR A 204 -2.34 -2.51 22.75
CA THR A 204 -3.07 -2.94 23.95
C THR A 204 -4.54 -3.20 23.61
N ASP A 205 -4.84 -4.39 23.05
CA ASP A 205 -6.22 -4.84 22.82
C ASP A 205 -6.40 -6.25 23.43
N PRO A 206 -7.34 -6.44 24.38
CA PRO A 206 -7.54 -7.72 25.07
C PRO A 206 -8.02 -8.84 24.12
N ARG A 207 -8.45 -8.50 22.91
CA ARG A 207 -8.87 -9.44 21.87
C ARG A 207 -7.70 -10.04 21.09
N VAL A 208 -6.50 -9.47 21.20
CA VAL A 208 -5.31 -9.95 20.51
C VAL A 208 -4.68 -11.11 21.27
N ARG A 209 -4.43 -12.20 20.54
CA ARG A 209 -3.86 -13.46 21.01
C ARG A 209 -2.59 -13.73 20.21
N TRP A 210 -1.46 -13.61 20.87
CA TRP A 210 -0.15 -13.85 20.27
C TRP A 210 0.18 -15.34 20.29
N VAL A 211 0.59 -15.88 19.15
CA VAL A 211 1.04 -17.27 18.98
C VAL A 211 2.46 -17.23 18.43
N GLY A 212 3.42 -17.48 19.32
CA GLY A 212 4.85 -17.47 19.01
C GLY A 212 5.31 -18.73 18.30
N VAL A 213 6.16 -18.56 17.29
CA VAL A 213 6.84 -19.63 16.57
C VAL A 213 8.34 -19.38 16.57
N GLY A 214 9.14 -20.45 16.56
CA GLY A 214 10.59 -20.38 16.71
C GLY A 214 11.07 -20.96 18.04
N ARG A 215 12.32 -21.40 18.06
CA ARG A 215 12.96 -22.09 19.19
C ARG A 215 14.32 -21.53 19.54
N ARG A 216 15.08 -21.05 18.55
CA ARG A 216 16.44 -20.51 18.75
C ARG A 216 16.75 -19.44 17.70
N GLY A 217 17.74 -18.61 17.97
CA GLY A 217 18.15 -17.51 17.09
C GLY A 217 19.54 -17.67 16.49
N HIS A 218 19.92 -18.87 16.02
CA HIS A 218 21.27 -19.04 15.47
C HIS A 218 21.35 -18.46 14.06
N ASN A 219 21.90 -17.25 13.94
CA ASN A 219 22.07 -16.56 12.66
C ASN A 219 23.35 -15.72 12.59
N VAL A 220 24.00 -15.67 11.43
CA VAL A 220 25.05 -14.70 11.12
C VAL A 220 24.71 -14.04 9.78
N GLY A 221 24.35 -12.76 9.82
CA GLY A 221 23.78 -12.08 8.66
C GLY A 221 24.62 -10.91 8.13
N ILE A 222 24.49 -10.66 6.82
CA ILE A 222 24.85 -9.38 6.20
C ILE A 222 23.72 -8.38 6.46
N THR A 223 23.96 -7.42 7.35
CA THR A 223 22.97 -6.39 7.72
C THR A 223 23.06 -5.14 6.87
N SER A 224 24.19 -4.91 6.19
CA SER A 224 24.36 -3.79 5.27
C SER A 224 25.44 -4.08 4.24
N LEU A 225 25.19 -3.68 3.00
CA LEU A 225 26.16 -3.64 1.91
C LEU A 225 26.03 -2.28 1.23
N SER A 226 27.14 -1.57 1.08
CA SER A 226 27.20 -0.37 0.25
C SER A 226 28.51 -0.35 -0.53
N VAL A 227 28.46 0.20 -1.73
CA VAL A 227 29.64 0.37 -2.58
C VAL A 227 29.76 1.82 -2.94
N ARG A 228 30.98 2.34 -2.75
CA ARG A 228 31.32 3.69 -3.17
C ARG A 228 32.48 3.64 -4.14
N ARG A 229 32.42 4.51 -5.14
CA ARG A 229 33.57 4.77 -5.99
C ARG A 229 34.53 5.71 -5.25
N THR A 230 35.81 5.39 -5.28
CA THR A 230 36.87 6.22 -4.72
C THR A 230 37.64 6.86 -5.87
N TYR A 231 37.76 8.19 -5.85
CA TYR A 231 38.45 8.95 -6.91
C TYR A 231 39.93 9.21 -6.62
N TRP A 232 40.43 8.73 -5.49
CA TRP A 232 41.78 8.97 -4.98
C TRP A 232 42.37 7.67 -4.41
N GLY A 233 43.49 7.20 -4.96
CA GLY A 233 44.20 5.99 -4.49
C GLY A 233 44.38 4.91 -5.56
N ALA A 234 44.96 3.77 -5.17
CA ALA A 234 45.24 2.64 -6.07
C ALA A 234 43.99 1.81 -6.45
N PHE A 235 42.89 2.00 -5.73
CA PHE A 235 41.62 1.29 -5.93
C PHE A 235 40.52 2.28 -6.31
N ASP A 236 39.74 1.95 -7.34
CA ASP A 236 38.65 2.82 -7.82
C ASP A 236 37.33 2.57 -7.10
N ASN A 237 37.18 1.48 -6.33
CA ASN A 237 35.98 1.15 -5.58
C ASN A 237 36.28 0.66 -4.15
N GLN A 238 35.32 0.85 -3.26
CA GLN A 238 35.33 0.31 -1.90
C GLN A 238 33.96 -0.25 -1.55
N ALA A 239 33.92 -1.53 -1.16
CA ALA A 239 32.74 -2.16 -0.59
C ALA A 239 32.79 -2.07 0.95
N PHE A 240 31.71 -1.59 1.56
CA PHE A 240 31.48 -1.61 2.99
C PHE A 240 30.41 -2.65 3.30
N VAL A 241 30.75 -3.62 4.14
CA VAL A 241 29.85 -4.71 4.55
C VAL A 241 29.74 -4.75 6.06
N SER A 242 28.52 -4.75 6.60
CA SER A 242 28.24 -4.93 8.02
C SER A 242 27.79 -6.36 8.29
N LEU A 243 28.54 -7.07 9.11
CA LEU A 243 28.29 -8.44 9.52
C LEU A 243 27.89 -8.47 10.99
N VAL A 244 26.90 -9.28 11.36
CA VAL A 244 26.47 -9.43 12.75
C VAL A 244 26.33 -10.91 13.09
N ASN A 245 26.87 -11.32 14.23
CA ASN A 245 26.65 -12.66 14.78
C ASN A 245 25.55 -12.61 15.85
N TYR A 246 24.39 -13.21 15.59
CA TYR A 246 23.27 -13.31 16.54
C TYR A 246 23.28 -14.63 17.32
N THR A 247 24.24 -15.52 17.06
CA THR A 247 24.39 -16.76 17.81
C THR A 247 24.97 -16.50 19.21
N PRO A 248 24.70 -17.37 20.20
CA PRO A 248 25.25 -17.23 21.55
C PRO A 248 26.74 -17.61 21.64
N GLU A 249 27.36 -18.07 20.55
CA GLU A 249 28.74 -18.55 20.50
C GLU A 249 29.57 -17.76 19.47
N ALA A 250 30.89 -17.75 19.61
CA ALA A 250 31.75 -17.19 18.59
C ALA A 250 31.66 -18.02 17.29
N ARG A 251 31.57 -17.36 16.14
CA ARG A 251 31.48 -18.02 14.82
C ARG A 251 32.62 -17.57 13.92
N THR A 252 33.26 -18.53 13.27
CA THR A 252 34.25 -18.30 12.21
C THR A 252 33.70 -18.84 10.90
N PHE A 253 33.72 -18.00 9.86
CA PHE A 253 33.19 -18.30 8.54
C PHE A 253 33.96 -17.55 7.45
N ALA A 254 33.93 -18.06 6.23
CA ALA A 254 34.54 -17.40 5.09
C ALA A 254 33.58 -16.37 4.48
N PHE A 255 34.06 -15.15 4.29
CA PHE A 255 33.40 -14.06 3.58
C PHE A 255 34.04 -13.92 2.19
N THR A 256 33.23 -13.96 1.14
CA THR A 256 33.67 -13.78 -0.25
C THR A 256 32.98 -12.59 -0.89
N LEU A 257 33.73 -11.83 -1.69
CA LEU A 257 33.23 -10.73 -2.50
C LEU A 257 33.54 -11.01 -3.98
N ASP A 258 32.49 -11.18 -4.78
CA ASP A 258 32.60 -11.54 -6.20
C ASP A 258 32.07 -10.42 -7.10
N VAL A 259 32.68 -10.17 -8.25
CA VAL A 259 32.07 -9.38 -9.35
C VAL A 259 31.80 -10.28 -10.54
N ASP A 260 30.55 -10.33 -10.98
CA ASP A 260 30.09 -11.17 -12.10
C ASP A 260 30.57 -12.64 -11.98
N GLY A 261 30.58 -13.16 -10.74
CA GLY A 261 30.98 -14.53 -10.43
C GLY A 261 32.48 -14.77 -10.28
N ARG A 262 33.32 -13.73 -10.38
CA ARG A 262 34.78 -13.81 -10.12
C ARG A 262 35.11 -13.25 -8.75
N THR A 263 35.76 -14.05 -7.90
CA THR A 263 36.16 -13.65 -6.55
C THR A 263 37.25 -12.59 -6.59
N ILE A 264 36.97 -11.45 -5.95
CA ILE A 264 37.87 -10.31 -5.83
C ILE A 264 38.56 -10.30 -4.47
N ALA A 265 37.83 -10.74 -3.44
CA ALA A 265 38.35 -10.87 -2.08
C ALA A 265 37.72 -12.08 -1.38
N GLU A 266 38.53 -12.79 -0.60
CA GLU A 266 38.10 -13.84 0.31
C GLU A 266 38.79 -13.60 1.65
N LYS A 267 38.05 -13.71 2.75
CA LYS A 267 38.55 -13.45 4.10
C LYS A 267 37.84 -14.33 5.12
N ASP A 268 38.61 -14.95 6.00
CA ASP A 268 38.07 -15.59 7.19
C ASP A 268 37.75 -14.53 8.25
N VAL A 269 36.51 -14.54 8.74
CA VAL A 269 36.02 -13.60 9.75
C VAL A 269 35.56 -14.39 10.96
N THR A 270 36.15 -14.07 12.12
CA THR A 270 35.66 -14.51 13.43
C THR A 270 34.86 -13.36 14.06
N LEU A 271 33.65 -13.68 14.53
CA LEU A 271 32.76 -12.76 15.25
C LEU A 271 32.35 -13.38 16.60
N GLU A 272 32.53 -12.62 17.67
CA GLU A 272 32.00 -12.93 18.99
C GLU A 272 30.46 -12.79 19.03
N PRO A 273 29.77 -13.38 20.03
CA PRO A 273 28.32 -13.26 20.18
C PRO A 273 27.84 -11.81 20.22
N SER A 274 26.76 -11.51 19.50
CA SER A 274 26.13 -10.18 19.41
C SER A 274 27.04 -9.06 18.91
N VAL A 275 28.20 -9.37 18.34
CA VAL A 275 29.13 -8.37 17.81
C VAL A 275 28.77 -8.03 16.37
N ARG A 276 28.63 -6.72 16.11
CA ARG A 276 28.61 -6.14 14.78
C ARG A 276 30.03 -5.78 14.36
N ARG A 277 30.46 -6.23 13.18
CA ARG A 277 31.75 -5.90 12.58
C ARG A 277 31.57 -5.35 11.18
N SER A 278 32.22 -4.22 10.91
CA SER A 278 32.28 -3.66 9.56
C SER A 278 33.56 -4.11 8.85
N VAL A 279 33.41 -4.64 7.65
CA VAL A 279 34.50 -5.05 6.76
C VAL A 279 34.53 -4.09 5.57
N VAL A 280 35.66 -3.43 5.38
CA VAL A 280 35.90 -2.56 4.22
C VAL A 280 36.86 -3.27 3.28
N VAL A 281 36.42 -3.47 2.03
CA VAL A 281 37.19 -4.16 1.00
C VAL A 281 37.42 -3.19 -0.16
N PRO A 282 38.65 -2.67 -0.33
CA PRO A 282 39.00 -1.92 -1.53
C PRO A 282 39.23 -2.88 -2.70
N PHE A 283 38.78 -2.49 -3.89
CA PHE A 283 38.97 -3.28 -5.12
C PHE A 283 39.01 -2.39 -6.36
N SER A 284 39.55 -2.93 -7.46
CA SER A 284 39.63 -2.24 -8.74
C SER A 284 38.73 -2.90 -9.78
N HIS A 285 37.76 -2.17 -10.34
CA HIS A 285 36.89 -2.66 -11.41
C HIS A 285 36.45 -1.50 -12.33
N SER A 286 36.91 -1.54 -13.58
CA SER A 286 36.70 -0.47 -14.55
C SER A 286 35.38 -0.55 -15.31
N GLY A 287 34.65 -1.67 -15.22
CA GLY A 287 33.39 -1.91 -15.91
C GLY A 287 32.15 -1.68 -15.04
N GLY A 288 30.98 -1.89 -15.63
CA GLY A 288 29.78 -2.20 -14.84
C GLY A 288 29.81 -3.66 -14.40
N GLY A 289 28.87 -4.06 -13.54
CA GLY A 289 28.77 -5.46 -13.10
C GLY A 289 27.89 -5.63 -11.87
N VAL A 290 27.73 -6.87 -11.43
CA VAL A 290 27.05 -7.21 -10.17
C VAL A 290 28.08 -7.68 -9.16
N LEU A 291 28.25 -6.89 -8.10
CA LEU A 291 28.98 -7.27 -6.89
C LEU A 291 28.10 -8.16 -6.02
N THR A 292 28.62 -9.30 -5.57
CA THR A 292 27.95 -10.25 -4.68
C THR A 292 28.82 -10.47 -3.44
N ALA A 293 28.31 -10.09 -2.27
CA ALA A 293 28.88 -10.45 -0.98
C ALA A 293 28.21 -11.73 -0.47
N ARG A 294 29.00 -12.71 -0.04
CA ARG A 294 28.48 -14.01 0.43
C ARG A 294 29.20 -14.48 1.70
N LEU A 295 28.41 -15.00 2.64
CA LEU A 295 28.87 -15.72 3.83
C LEU A 295 28.80 -17.22 3.57
N ARG A 296 29.87 -17.95 3.90
CA ARG A 296 29.88 -19.42 3.92
C ARG A 296 29.71 -19.89 5.36
N VAL A 297 28.50 -19.73 5.88
CA VAL A 297 28.10 -20.16 7.23
C VAL A 297 26.98 -21.21 7.15
N ARG A 298 26.82 -21.99 8.21
CA ARG A 298 25.67 -22.90 8.39
C ARG A 298 24.86 -22.40 9.58
N ASP A 299 23.74 -21.78 9.31
CA ASP A 299 22.83 -21.27 10.32
C ASP A 299 21.36 -21.51 9.94
N ASP A 300 20.44 -20.89 10.68
CA ASP A 300 19.01 -21.14 10.53
C ASP A 300 18.37 -20.30 9.41
N PHE A 301 19.07 -19.34 8.79
CA PHE A 301 18.46 -18.36 7.89
C PHE A 301 19.38 -17.92 6.74
N ALA A 302 19.20 -18.54 5.58
CA ALA A 302 20.09 -18.32 4.42
C ALA A 302 19.80 -17.06 3.58
N VAL A 303 18.79 -16.25 3.94
CA VAL A 303 18.37 -15.11 3.08
C VAL A 303 19.34 -13.92 3.23
N ASP A 304 19.92 -13.73 4.41
CA ASP A 304 20.89 -12.67 4.71
C ASP A 304 22.36 -13.12 4.59
N ASP A 305 22.60 -14.37 4.18
CA ASP A 305 23.93 -14.88 3.81
C ASP A 305 24.50 -14.22 2.55
N VAL A 306 23.64 -13.61 1.72
CA VAL A 306 24.01 -13.05 0.42
C VAL A 306 23.45 -11.63 0.27
N ALA A 307 24.29 -10.72 -0.21
CA ALA A 307 23.88 -9.37 -0.58
C ALA A 307 24.47 -8.98 -1.94
N TRP A 308 23.74 -8.19 -2.72
CA TRP A 308 24.11 -7.74 -4.05
C TRP A 308 24.26 -6.22 -4.10
N ALA A 309 25.14 -5.77 -4.97
CA ALA A 309 25.29 -4.37 -5.32
C ALA A 309 25.54 -4.26 -6.83
N VAL A 310 24.85 -3.34 -7.49
CA VAL A 310 25.10 -3.08 -8.91
C VAL A 310 26.15 -1.98 -9.06
N LEU A 311 27.18 -2.29 -9.84
CA LEU A 311 28.18 -1.33 -10.30
C LEU A 311 27.71 -0.77 -11.65
N PRO A 312 27.30 0.50 -11.73
CA PRO A 312 26.90 1.10 -12.99
C PRO A 312 28.14 1.22 -13.91
N PRO A 313 27.99 0.96 -15.23
CA PRO A 313 29.10 1.15 -16.16
C PRO A 313 29.50 2.64 -16.19
N PRO A 314 30.80 2.96 -16.31
CA PRO A 314 31.23 4.34 -16.46
C PRO A 314 30.72 4.89 -17.81
N ARG A 315 29.66 5.70 -17.77
CA ARG A 315 29.17 6.44 -18.93
C ARG A 315 29.70 7.86 -18.88
N LYS A 316 30.28 8.32 -19.99
CA LYS A 316 30.63 9.73 -20.16
C LYS A 316 29.36 10.54 -20.43
N ILE A 317 29.27 11.73 -19.85
CA ILE A 317 28.23 12.71 -20.13
C ILE A 317 28.50 13.27 -21.53
N ALA A 318 27.60 13.02 -22.48
CA ALA A 318 27.68 13.63 -23.80
C ALA A 318 27.32 15.12 -23.67
N VAL A 319 28.31 16.01 -23.86
CA VAL A 319 28.12 17.46 -23.74
C VAL A 319 28.29 18.09 -25.12
N LEU A 320 27.27 18.82 -25.56
CA LEU A 320 27.35 19.65 -26.76
C LEU A 320 27.62 21.11 -26.33
N LEU A 321 28.79 21.64 -26.69
CA LEU A 321 29.12 23.05 -26.51
C LEU A 321 28.83 23.81 -27.81
N VAL A 322 27.95 24.80 -27.74
CA VAL A 322 27.66 25.74 -28.83
C VAL A 322 28.22 27.10 -28.43
N SER A 323 29.31 27.50 -29.06
CA SER A 323 30.05 28.71 -28.71
C SER A 323 30.69 29.37 -29.94
N PRO A 324 30.80 30.71 -29.97
CA PRO A 324 31.61 31.43 -30.95
C PRO A 324 33.14 31.19 -30.84
N GLY A 325 33.61 30.48 -29.80
CA GLY A 325 35.03 30.16 -29.61
C GLY A 325 35.58 30.34 -28.19
N ASN A 326 34.81 29.97 -27.17
CA ASN A 326 35.20 30.16 -25.76
C ASN A 326 36.13 29.05 -25.24
N LEU A 327 37.43 29.37 -25.26
CA LEU A 327 38.49 28.48 -24.82
C LEU A 327 38.41 28.10 -23.34
N PHE A 328 37.80 28.92 -22.48
CA PHE A 328 37.65 28.58 -21.06
C PHE A 328 36.72 27.39 -20.91
N LEU A 329 35.53 27.45 -21.54
CA LEU A 329 34.53 26.37 -21.54
C LEU A 329 35.06 25.10 -22.22
N GLU A 330 35.73 25.23 -23.36
CA GLU A 330 36.30 24.07 -24.07
C GLU A 330 37.36 23.35 -23.23
N LYS A 331 38.29 24.08 -22.61
CA LYS A 331 39.36 23.49 -21.79
C LYS A 331 38.81 22.82 -20.54
N VAL A 332 37.91 23.47 -19.81
CA VAL A 332 37.35 22.90 -18.58
C VAL A 332 36.53 21.64 -18.86
N LEU A 333 35.75 21.63 -19.95
CA LEU A 333 34.95 20.47 -20.34
C LEU A 333 35.82 19.30 -20.85
N ARG A 334 36.89 19.58 -21.59
CA ARG A 334 37.84 18.54 -22.04
C ARG A 334 38.69 17.95 -20.92
N THR A 335 38.92 18.70 -19.86
CA THR A 335 39.72 18.25 -18.72
C THR A 335 38.96 17.25 -17.85
N ASP A 336 37.61 17.29 -17.86
CA ASP A 336 36.80 16.34 -17.11
C ASP A 336 36.78 14.96 -17.81
N PRO A 337 37.36 13.90 -17.21
CA PRO A 337 37.43 12.57 -17.84
C PRO A 337 36.06 11.92 -18.03
N GLN A 338 35.03 12.42 -17.35
CA GLN A 338 33.65 11.95 -17.47
C GLN A 338 32.88 12.65 -18.58
N VAL A 339 33.48 13.57 -19.33
CA VAL A 339 32.80 14.30 -20.40
C VAL A 339 33.22 13.78 -21.78
N ALA A 340 32.24 13.57 -22.65
CA ALA A 340 32.43 13.39 -24.08
C ALA A 340 31.96 14.68 -24.77
N LEU A 341 32.90 15.54 -25.12
CA LEU A 341 32.61 16.88 -25.65
C LEU A 341 32.50 16.88 -27.17
N GLU A 342 31.39 17.38 -27.68
CA GLU A 342 31.21 17.81 -29.07
C GLU A 342 31.11 19.35 -29.09
N VAL A 343 31.78 20.00 -30.04
CA VAL A 343 31.76 21.47 -30.18
C VAL A 343 31.14 21.83 -31.52
N ARG A 344 30.20 22.76 -31.52
CA ARG A 344 29.55 23.31 -32.72
C ARG A 344 29.58 24.83 -32.72
N THR A 345 29.62 25.42 -33.91
CA THR A 345 29.45 26.86 -34.07
C THR A 345 27.97 27.25 -33.95
N PRO A 346 27.65 28.53 -33.66
CA PRO A 346 26.26 28.99 -33.55
C PRO A 346 25.41 28.68 -34.80
N GLU A 347 26.01 28.73 -35.99
CA GLU A 347 25.34 28.49 -37.28
C GLU A 347 24.97 27.01 -37.48
N GLN A 348 25.64 26.10 -36.78
CA GLN A 348 25.45 24.65 -36.86
C GLN A 348 24.39 24.13 -35.87
N TYR A 349 23.80 25.01 -35.06
CA TYR A 349 22.87 24.63 -34.00
C TYR A 349 21.49 25.25 -34.21
N ALA A 350 20.51 24.40 -34.52
CA ALA A 350 19.12 24.81 -34.76
C ALA A 350 18.22 24.81 -33.51
N GLY A 351 18.77 24.48 -32.33
CA GLY A 351 18.02 24.27 -31.10
C GLY A 351 17.77 22.79 -30.76
N GLY A 352 17.34 22.52 -29.53
CA GLY A 352 17.10 21.17 -29.02
C GLY A 352 18.36 20.44 -28.55
N MET A 353 18.15 19.32 -27.84
CA MET A 353 19.22 18.56 -27.22
C MET A 353 19.89 17.52 -28.15
N GLY A 354 19.18 17.04 -29.18
CA GLY A 354 19.66 15.95 -30.03
C GLY A 354 20.00 14.70 -29.20
N GLU A 355 21.16 14.09 -29.48
CA GLU A 355 21.70 12.93 -28.75
C GLU A 355 22.57 13.32 -27.54
N ALA A 356 22.74 14.62 -27.26
CA ALA A 356 23.55 15.07 -26.13
C ALA A 356 22.82 14.86 -24.79
N ASP A 357 23.56 14.65 -23.70
CA ASP A 357 23.00 14.58 -22.35
C ASP A 357 22.84 15.98 -21.72
N VAL A 358 23.69 16.94 -22.11
CA VAL A 358 23.64 18.36 -21.72
C VAL A 358 24.10 19.25 -22.89
N VAL A 359 23.42 20.38 -23.11
CA VAL A 359 23.85 21.40 -24.08
C VAL A 359 24.30 22.67 -23.35
N VAL A 360 25.51 23.15 -23.65
CA VAL A 360 26.05 24.40 -23.15
C VAL A 360 25.95 25.45 -24.26
N LEU A 361 25.16 26.51 -24.04
CA LEU A 361 25.05 27.64 -24.95
C LEU A 361 25.82 28.81 -24.38
N ASP A 362 26.76 29.33 -25.15
CA ASP A 362 27.63 30.43 -24.75
C ASP A 362 27.41 31.64 -25.65
N SER A 363 26.76 32.67 -25.12
CA SER A 363 26.44 33.92 -25.83
C SER A 363 25.70 33.72 -27.15
N VAL A 364 24.94 32.62 -27.28
CA VAL A 364 24.11 32.27 -28.44
C VAL A 364 22.66 32.15 -28.01
N THR A 365 21.74 32.72 -28.80
CA THR A 365 20.30 32.73 -28.49
C THR A 365 19.52 32.11 -29.65
N PRO A 366 19.30 30.78 -29.65
CA PRO A 366 18.46 30.14 -30.66
C PRO A 366 16.99 30.57 -30.51
N PRO A 367 16.15 30.47 -31.56
CA PRO A 367 14.74 30.84 -31.49
C PRO A 367 13.96 30.03 -30.45
N LYS A 368 14.33 28.76 -30.24
CA LYS A 368 13.72 27.87 -29.26
C LYS A 368 14.73 26.81 -28.82
N VAL A 369 14.87 26.58 -27.52
CA VAL A 369 15.66 25.44 -27.00
C VAL A 369 14.83 24.20 -26.72
N GLY A 370 13.55 24.35 -26.38
CA GLY A 370 12.66 23.20 -26.12
C GLY A 370 12.93 22.51 -24.78
N PRO A 371 12.37 21.31 -24.55
CA PRO A 371 12.62 20.53 -23.33
C PRO A 371 14.06 19.97 -23.34
N GLY A 372 14.65 19.79 -22.16
CA GLY A 372 16.01 19.27 -22.04
C GLY A 372 16.81 19.83 -20.86
N ARG A 373 18.13 19.63 -20.91
CA ARG A 373 19.11 19.99 -19.88
C ARG A 373 20.15 20.93 -20.46
N PHE A 374 20.26 22.13 -19.89
CA PHE A 374 21.04 23.20 -20.49
C PHE A 374 21.94 23.93 -19.49
N VAL A 375 23.08 24.44 -19.98
CA VAL A 375 23.83 25.49 -19.31
C VAL A 375 23.79 26.71 -20.23
N PHE A 376 23.21 27.81 -19.77
CA PHE A 376 23.20 29.06 -20.50
C PHE A 376 24.26 29.98 -19.91
N VAL A 377 25.21 30.41 -20.72
CA VAL A 377 26.26 31.35 -20.35
C VAL A 377 26.05 32.64 -21.12
N ASN A 378 25.80 33.74 -20.41
CA ASN A 378 25.57 35.06 -21.00
C ASN A 378 24.46 35.07 -22.08
N THR A 379 23.42 34.25 -21.92
CA THR A 379 22.28 34.15 -22.85
C THR A 379 21.03 33.68 -22.14
N VAL A 380 19.86 34.09 -22.64
CA VAL A 380 18.55 33.59 -22.22
C VAL A 380 17.67 33.42 -23.47
N PRO A 381 17.43 32.19 -23.93
CA PRO A 381 16.52 31.93 -25.06
C PRO A 381 15.07 32.36 -24.78
N PRO A 382 14.28 32.78 -25.79
CA PRO A 382 12.95 33.36 -25.58
C PRO A 382 11.92 32.43 -24.94
N ASP A 383 12.08 31.11 -25.09
CA ASP A 383 11.17 30.12 -24.51
C ASP A 383 11.53 29.75 -23.05
N VAL A 384 12.60 30.31 -22.49
CA VAL A 384 13.01 30.13 -21.08
C VAL A 384 12.28 31.18 -20.23
N PRO A 385 11.67 30.80 -19.09
CA PRO A 385 10.87 31.69 -18.23
C PRO A 385 11.75 32.63 -17.38
N LEU A 386 12.66 33.35 -18.03
CA LEU A 386 13.55 34.35 -17.45
C LEU A 386 13.50 35.60 -18.33
N GLU A 387 13.26 36.75 -17.71
CA GLU A 387 13.23 38.02 -18.41
C GLU A 387 14.50 38.83 -18.11
N VAL A 388 15.09 39.40 -19.16
CA VAL A 388 16.28 40.24 -19.06
C VAL A 388 15.85 41.70 -19.00
N LEU A 389 15.97 42.32 -17.83
CA LEU A 389 15.54 43.70 -17.55
C LEU A 389 16.63 44.76 -17.83
N GLY A 390 17.77 44.35 -18.42
CA GLY A 390 18.94 45.20 -18.66
C GLY A 390 20.22 44.54 -18.17
N ARG A 391 21.23 45.36 -17.81
CA ARG A 391 22.50 44.91 -17.24
C ARG A 391 22.76 45.57 -15.88
N LEU A 392 23.50 44.86 -15.04
CA LEU A 392 24.05 45.33 -13.77
C LEU A 392 25.54 45.63 -13.99
N GLU A 393 25.99 46.82 -13.62
CA GLU A 393 27.41 47.19 -13.62
C GLU A 393 28.01 46.83 -12.25
N GLN A 394 29.16 46.15 -12.27
CA GLN A 394 29.92 45.73 -11.08
C GLN A 394 29.06 45.16 -9.93
N PRO A 395 28.28 44.09 -10.18
CA PRO A 395 27.37 43.56 -9.18
C PRO A 395 28.11 42.99 -7.96
N THR A 396 27.74 43.45 -6.76
CA THR A 396 28.26 42.92 -5.49
C THR A 396 27.49 41.65 -5.09
N VAL A 397 28.21 40.54 -4.92
CA VAL A 397 27.67 39.26 -4.43
C VAL A 397 27.27 39.39 -2.96
N MET A 398 26.04 39.02 -2.62
CA MET A 398 25.46 39.11 -1.27
C MET A 398 25.47 37.77 -0.54
N ASP A 399 25.00 36.71 -1.20
CA ASP A 399 24.98 35.35 -0.67
C ASP A 399 25.00 34.34 -1.81
N TRP A 400 25.26 33.08 -1.45
CA TRP A 400 25.17 31.96 -2.36
C TRP A 400 24.64 30.71 -1.65
N ASP A 401 23.87 29.90 -2.37
CA ASP A 401 23.23 28.70 -1.82
C ASP A 401 24.25 27.57 -1.67
N ARG A 402 24.88 27.49 -0.49
CA ARG A 402 25.86 26.44 -0.14
C ARG A 402 25.26 25.03 -0.09
N ASN A 403 23.94 24.90 0.03
CA ASN A 403 23.26 23.62 0.12
C ASN A 403 22.93 23.04 -1.26
N HIS A 404 22.90 23.88 -2.30
CA HIS A 404 22.61 23.41 -3.65
C HIS A 404 23.74 22.51 -4.18
N PRO A 405 23.42 21.37 -4.84
CA PRO A 405 24.44 20.46 -5.38
C PRO A 405 25.48 21.11 -6.28
N VAL A 406 25.09 22.14 -7.06
CA VAL A 406 25.98 22.90 -7.95
C VAL A 406 27.06 23.68 -7.19
N MET A 407 26.76 24.12 -5.96
CA MET A 407 27.62 24.98 -5.15
C MET A 407 28.45 24.22 -4.11
N ARG A 408 28.45 22.87 -4.16
CA ARG A 408 29.23 22.04 -3.22
C ARG A 408 30.72 22.32 -3.34
N HIS A 409 31.35 22.63 -2.21
CA HIS A 409 32.77 22.99 -2.11
C HIS A 409 33.17 24.23 -2.93
N VAL A 410 32.20 25.09 -3.26
CA VAL A 410 32.43 26.33 -4.01
C VAL A 410 32.40 27.52 -3.06
N GLU A 411 33.44 28.33 -3.13
CA GLU A 411 33.49 29.66 -2.51
C GLU A 411 33.39 30.73 -3.59
N PHE A 412 32.33 31.56 -3.54
CA PHE A 412 32.05 32.55 -4.58
C PHE A 412 32.35 34.00 -4.14
N ALA A 413 32.70 34.24 -2.87
CA ALA A 413 32.88 35.58 -2.31
C ALA A 413 33.94 36.46 -3.00
N LYS A 414 34.94 35.86 -3.67
CA LYS A 414 36.09 36.56 -4.27
C LYS A 414 36.00 36.69 -5.78
N VAL A 415 34.86 36.36 -6.38
CA VAL A 415 34.65 36.49 -7.82
C VAL A 415 34.28 37.94 -8.14
N THR A 416 35.03 38.54 -9.05
CA THR A 416 34.78 39.91 -9.54
C THR A 416 34.13 39.85 -10.91
N ILE A 417 33.00 40.54 -11.07
CA ILE A 417 32.21 40.57 -12.29
C ILE A 417 32.09 42.03 -12.72
N GLU A 418 32.47 42.34 -13.96
CA GLU A 418 32.41 43.70 -14.50
C GLU A 418 30.97 44.06 -14.89
N ASP A 419 30.25 43.15 -15.54
CA ASP A 419 28.85 43.32 -15.88
C ASP A 419 28.07 41.99 -15.95
N ALA A 420 26.77 42.04 -15.64
CA ALA A 420 25.87 40.88 -15.66
C ALA A 420 24.48 41.24 -16.19
N MET A 421 23.76 40.30 -16.77
CA MET A 421 22.34 40.46 -17.11
C MET A 421 21.50 40.62 -15.84
N ARG A 422 20.58 41.58 -15.85
CA ARG A 422 19.60 41.74 -14.78
C ARG A 422 18.42 40.80 -15.01
N LEU A 423 18.43 39.66 -14.32
CA LEU A 423 17.45 38.59 -14.53
C LEU A 423 16.23 38.73 -13.60
N ARG A 424 15.03 38.58 -14.17
CA ARG A 424 13.77 38.40 -13.43
C ARG A 424 13.20 37.00 -13.72
N PRO A 425 13.20 36.09 -12.74
CA PRO A 425 12.53 34.80 -12.87
C PRO A 425 11.02 34.94 -13.01
N LEU A 426 10.45 34.26 -14.01
CA LEU A 426 8.99 34.17 -14.24
C LEU A 426 8.42 32.82 -13.79
N ALA A 427 9.27 31.83 -13.56
CA ALA A 427 8.94 30.52 -13.03
C ALA A 427 9.64 30.25 -11.69
N ALA A 428 9.17 29.23 -10.96
CA ALA A 428 9.83 28.76 -9.77
C ALA A 428 11.20 28.14 -10.13
N GLY A 429 12.23 28.54 -9.39
CA GLY A 429 13.60 28.08 -9.52
C GLY A 429 14.41 28.62 -8.34
N ARG A 430 15.71 28.34 -8.30
CA ARG A 430 16.57 28.70 -7.16
C ARG A 430 17.69 29.64 -7.58
N PRO A 431 17.80 30.83 -6.97
CA PRO A 431 19.00 31.64 -7.11
C PRO A 431 20.16 30.92 -6.41
N LEU A 432 21.26 30.70 -7.12
CA LEU A 432 22.47 30.05 -6.57
C LEU A 432 23.48 31.06 -6.08
N VAL A 433 23.59 32.20 -6.77
CA VAL A 433 24.41 33.35 -6.37
C VAL A 433 23.56 34.58 -6.53
N GLU A 434 23.37 35.31 -5.43
CA GLU A 434 22.58 36.53 -5.38
C GLU A 434 23.47 37.77 -5.33
N ALA A 435 23.05 38.81 -6.05
CA ALA A 435 23.65 40.12 -5.98
C ALA A 435 22.58 41.20 -5.78
N VAL A 436 23.03 42.41 -5.47
CA VAL A 436 22.16 43.59 -5.43
C VAL A 436 21.59 43.82 -6.84
N GLY A 437 20.28 43.60 -7.01
CA GLY A 437 19.58 43.83 -8.29
C GLY A 437 19.12 42.58 -9.04
N GLY A 438 19.48 41.37 -8.57
CA GLY A 438 18.99 40.09 -9.11
C GLY A 438 19.98 38.93 -8.96
N PRO A 439 19.60 37.71 -9.36
CA PRO A 439 20.48 36.55 -9.34
C PRO A 439 21.53 36.62 -10.45
N LEU A 440 22.77 36.27 -10.11
CA LEU A 440 23.87 36.13 -11.07
C LEU A 440 23.99 34.70 -11.60
N LEU A 441 23.74 33.70 -10.75
CA LEU A 441 23.57 32.31 -11.13
C LEU A 441 22.17 31.86 -10.72
N TYR A 442 21.45 31.22 -11.65
CA TYR A 442 20.08 30.77 -11.42
C TYR A 442 19.89 29.33 -11.87
N ALA A 443 19.38 28.48 -10.99
CA ALA A 443 19.00 27.11 -11.28
C ALA A 443 17.50 27.07 -11.61
N LEU A 444 17.17 26.73 -12.85
CA LEU A 444 15.80 26.55 -13.32
C LEU A 444 15.42 25.07 -13.31
N GLU A 445 14.27 24.75 -12.73
CA GLU A 445 13.69 23.40 -12.70
C GLU A 445 12.21 23.45 -13.11
N GLU A 446 11.94 23.18 -14.38
CA GLU A 446 10.60 22.96 -14.94
C GLU A 446 10.37 21.46 -15.19
N PRO A 447 9.11 20.98 -15.32
CA PRO A 447 8.82 19.55 -15.50
C PRO A 447 9.56 18.88 -16.68
N GLU A 448 9.82 19.63 -17.76
CA GLU A 448 10.50 19.13 -18.96
C GLU A 448 11.83 19.83 -19.24
N ARG A 449 12.27 20.74 -18.36
CA ARG A 449 13.49 21.54 -18.58
C ARG A 449 14.25 21.78 -17.29
N LYS A 450 15.55 21.50 -17.34
CA LYS A 450 16.47 21.79 -16.24
C LYS A 450 17.62 22.64 -16.76
N ALA A 451 17.90 23.78 -16.15
CA ALA A 451 18.97 24.64 -16.66
C ALA A 451 19.76 25.33 -15.56
N LEU A 452 21.06 25.49 -15.78
CA LEU A 452 21.88 26.45 -15.04
C LEU A 452 22.07 27.70 -15.91
N VAL A 453 21.74 28.86 -15.37
CA VAL A 453 21.93 30.14 -16.04
C VAL A 453 23.08 30.88 -15.36
N VAL A 454 24.11 31.20 -16.11
CA VAL A 454 25.22 32.08 -15.74
C VAL A 454 24.96 33.43 -16.41
N GLY A 455 24.58 34.42 -15.61
CA GLY A 455 24.06 35.69 -16.10
C GLY A 455 25.11 36.66 -16.65
N PHE A 456 26.39 36.33 -16.63
CA PHE A 456 27.48 37.23 -17.01
C PHE A 456 28.40 36.60 -18.05
N ASP A 457 29.14 37.44 -18.77
CA ASP A 457 30.14 37.03 -19.75
C ASP A 457 31.42 36.56 -19.04
N LEU A 458 31.91 35.37 -19.41
CA LEU A 458 33.13 34.79 -18.85
C LEU A 458 34.40 35.58 -19.22
N PHE A 459 34.36 36.43 -20.24
CA PHE A 459 35.47 37.32 -20.60
C PHE A 459 35.49 38.63 -19.80
N ARG A 460 34.41 38.96 -19.08
CA ARG A 460 34.24 40.17 -18.26
C ARG A 460 34.18 39.87 -16.76
N THR A 461 34.93 38.86 -16.35
CA THR A 461 35.03 38.40 -14.96
C THR A 461 36.34 37.65 -14.74
N ASP A 462 36.81 37.61 -13.49
CA ASP A 462 37.93 36.74 -13.10
C ASP A 462 37.48 35.29 -12.83
N PHE A 463 36.19 34.97 -12.96
CA PHE A 463 35.60 33.68 -12.62
C PHE A 463 36.32 32.48 -13.25
N PRO A 464 36.67 32.47 -14.57
CA PRO A 464 37.42 31.36 -15.17
C PRO A 464 38.81 31.10 -14.57
N LEU A 465 39.39 32.08 -13.86
CA LEU A 465 40.69 31.99 -13.21
C LEU A 465 40.58 31.50 -11.75
N ARG A 466 39.37 31.30 -11.24
CA ARG A 466 39.09 30.83 -9.88
C ARG A 466 38.80 29.32 -9.88
N VAL A 467 39.13 28.66 -8.77
CA VAL A 467 38.80 27.23 -8.54
C VAL A 467 37.28 26.98 -8.58
N ALA A 468 36.48 27.99 -8.27
CA ALA A 468 35.02 27.94 -8.34
C ALA A 468 34.48 27.60 -9.75
N PHE A 469 35.15 28.03 -10.82
CA PHE A 469 34.67 27.82 -12.19
C PHE A 469 34.63 26.34 -12.61
N PRO A 470 35.74 25.57 -12.56
CA PRO A 470 35.71 24.15 -12.89
C PRO A 470 34.81 23.34 -11.96
N LEU A 471 34.71 23.72 -10.68
CA LEU A 471 33.82 23.06 -9.72
C LEU A 471 32.35 23.28 -10.05
N ILE A 472 31.93 24.54 -10.28
CA ILE A 472 30.53 24.85 -10.63
C ILE A 472 30.14 24.12 -11.91
N LEU A 473 30.96 24.15 -12.96
CA LEU A 473 30.59 23.52 -14.22
C LEU A 473 30.51 21.99 -14.08
N SER A 474 31.48 21.37 -13.40
CA SER A 474 31.47 19.92 -13.17
C SER A 474 30.30 19.49 -12.28
N ASN A 475 29.97 20.25 -11.22
CA ASN A 475 28.78 20.01 -10.40
C ASN A 475 27.47 20.25 -11.17
N ALA A 476 27.44 21.26 -12.05
CA ALA A 476 26.29 21.57 -12.90
C ALA A 476 25.99 20.44 -13.87
N LEU A 477 27.01 19.89 -14.55
CA LEU A 477 26.83 18.74 -15.43
C LEU A 477 26.26 17.52 -14.69
N ARG A 478 26.72 17.25 -13.46
CA ARG A 478 26.18 16.16 -12.63
C ARG A 478 24.76 16.43 -12.13
N TRP A 479 24.44 17.68 -11.83
CA TRP A 479 23.08 18.08 -11.42
C TRP A 479 22.09 18.06 -12.60
N LEU A 480 22.54 18.46 -13.79
CA LEU A 480 21.76 18.48 -15.03
C LEU A 480 21.56 17.07 -15.58
N SER A 481 22.64 16.29 -15.62
CA SER A 481 22.63 14.89 -16.00
C SER A 481 23.07 14.04 -14.80
N PRO A 482 22.14 13.73 -13.88
CA PRO A 482 22.42 12.77 -12.80
C PRO A 482 22.66 11.34 -13.33
N ALA A 483 22.78 11.16 -14.66
CA ALA A 483 22.79 9.92 -15.41
C ALA A 483 24.07 9.07 -15.29
N GLY A 484 24.79 9.17 -14.17
CA GLY A 484 25.48 8.02 -13.63
C GLY A 484 24.69 7.60 -12.40
N LEU A 485 23.62 6.81 -12.57
CA LEU A 485 22.77 6.29 -11.49
C LEU A 485 23.60 6.14 -10.22
N ASP A 486 23.37 7.02 -9.23
CA ASP A 486 24.06 6.91 -7.95
C ASP A 486 23.97 5.45 -7.52
N HIS A 487 25.06 4.85 -7.05
CA HIS A 487 25.04 3.43 -6.62
C HIS A 487 23.87 3.15 -5.66
N ALA A 488 23.48 4.17 -4.87
CA ALA A 488 22.30 4.17 -4.01
C ALA A 488 20.97 3.97 -4.76
N SER A 489 20.80 4.53 -5.97
CA SER A 489 19.58 4.35 -6.78
C SER A 489 19.41 2.94 -7.36
N LEU A 490 20.48 2.15 -7.39
CA LEU A 490 20.49 0.76 -7.87
C LEU A 490 20.61 -0.25 -6.72
N GLN A 491 20.56 0.20 -5.48
CA GLN A 491 20.57 -0.61 -4.26
C GLN A 491 19.34 -0.25 -3.43
N LEU A 492 18.36 -1.16 -3.41
CA LEU A 492 17.11 -0.96 -2.71
C LEU A 492 16.97 -1.98 -1.58
N ALA A 493 16.24 -1.61 -0.53
CA ALA A 493 15.79 -2.59 0.45
C ALA A 493 14.59 -3.37 -0.10
N ALA A 494 14.44 -4.63 0.32
CA ALA A 494 13.31 -5.45 -0.06
C ALA A 494 11.97 -4.81 0.32
N GLY A 495 10.99 -4.89 -0.56
CA GLY A 495 9.69 -4.21 -0.42
C GLY A 495 9.68 -2.72 -0.81
N GLN A 496 10.83 -2.12 -1.12
CA GLN A 496 10.87 -0.78 -1.73
C GLN A 496 10.56 -0.86 -3.23
N PRO A 497 9.77 0.08 -3.78
CA PRO A 497 9.45 0.11 -5.20
C PRO A 497 10.67 0.53 -6.03
N ILE A 498 10.89 -0.15 -7.16
CA ILE A 498 11.82 0.31 -8.21
C ILE A 498 11.16 1.47 -8.95
N LEU A 499 11.73 2.66 -8.76
CA LEU A 499 11.32 3.90 -9.43
C LEU A 499 12.52 4.46 -10.19
N LEU A 500 12.63 4.15 -11.48
CA LEU A 500 13.77 4.56 -12.30
C LEU A 500 13.34 5.40 -13.50
N PRO A 501 14.07 6.48 -13.83
CA PRO A 501 13.82 7.23 -15.06
C PRO A 501 14.17 6.34 -16.26
N VAL A 502 13.35 6.42 -17.30
CA VAL A 502 13.58 5.73 -18.57
C VAL A 502 13.74 6.76 -19.71
N PRO A 503 14.44 6.41 -20.80
CA PRO A 503 14.55 7.27 -21.97
C PRO A 503 13.18 7.68 -22.52
N HIS A 504 13.13 8.85 -23.17
CA HIS A 504 11.91 9.34 -23.79
C HIS A 504 11.40 8.37 -24.88
N GLY A 505 10.08 8.18 -24.96
CA GLY A 505 9.45 7.26 -25.92
C GLY A 505 9.33 5.79 -25.49
N VAL A 506 9.76 5.41 -24.28
CA VAL A 506 9.56 4.05 -23.73
C VAL A 506 8.24 3.99 -22.96
N GLU A 507 7.30 3.16 -23.41
CA GLU A 507 5.98 2.98 -22.75
C GLU A 507 5.93 1.78 -21.79
N THR A 508 6.69 0.73 -22.08
CA THR A 508 6.72 -0.52 -21.29
C THR A 508 8.13 -1.03 -21.11
N VAL A 509 8.43 -1.57 -19.93
CA VAL A 509 9.71 -2.19 -19.58
C VAL A 509 9.46 -3.63 -19.12
N LEU A 510 10.26 -4.58 -19.57
CA LEU A 510 10.21 -5.95 -19.08
C LEU A 510 11.12 -6.07 -17.86
N VAL A 511 10.55 -6.41 -16.71
CA VAL A 511 11.26 -6.63 -15.44
C VAL A 511 11.36 -8.13 -15.19
N THR A 512 12.57 -8.66 -15.10
CA THR A 512 12.83 -10.04 -14.70
C THR A 512 13.19 -10.08 -13.22
N THR A 513 12.41 -10.82 -12.42
CA THR A 513 12.68 -11.01 -10.99
C THR A 513 13.89 -11.93 -10.78
N PRO A 514 14.51 -11.95 -9.58
CA PRO A 514 15.58 -12.88 -9.25
C PRO A 514 15.21 -14.35 -9.48
N GLY A 515 13.94 -14.73 -9.24
CA GLY A 515 13.40 -16.05 -9.55
C GLY A 515 13.18 -16.35 -11.05
N GLY A 516 13.51 -15.43 -11.96
CA GLY A 516 13.40 -15.62 -13.42
C GLY A 516 12.03 -15.30 -14.01
N ARG A 517 11.10 -14.73 -13.23
CA ARG A 517 9.75 -14.37 -13.70
C ARG A 517 9.79 -13.03 -14.44
N GLY A 518 9.32 -13.00 -15.69
CA GLY A 518 9.19 -11.77 -16.48
C GLY A 518 7.85 -11.08 -16.26
N VAL A 519 7.87 -9.81 -15.85
CA VAL A 519 6.69 -8.96 -15.59
C VAL A 519 6.81 -7.67 -16.39
N ARG A 520 5.75 -7.26 -17.08
CA ARG A 520 5.74 -5.98 -17.81
C ARG A 520 5.38 -4.83 -16.86
N ALA A 521 6.33 -3.94 -16.60
CA ALA A 521 6.11 -2.70 -15.88
C ALA A 521 5.70 -1.57 -16.85
N ARG A 522 4.79 -0.71 -16.40
CA ARG A 522 4.36 0.46 -17.17
C ARG A 522 5.24 1.66 -16.83
N VAL A 523 5.49 2.49 -17.83
CA VAL A 523 6.16 3.78 -17.66
C VAL A 523 5.09 4.86 -17.51
N THR A 524 5.20 5.69 -16.48
CA THR A 524 4.32 6.84 -16.26
C THR A 524 5.18 8.08 -16.13
N ARG A 525 4.96 9.09 -16.98
CA ARG A 525 5.74 10.35 -16.99
C ARG A 525 7.26 10.11 -17.06
N GLY A 526 7.71 9.18 -17.89
CA GLY A 526 9.14 8.87 -18.05
C GLY A 526 9.79 8.10 -16.89
N VAL A 527 9.01 7.57 -15.93
CA VAL A 527 9.50 6.76 -14.82
C VAL A 527 8.86 5.37 -14.87
N VAL A 528 9.68 4.31 -14.83
CA VAL A 528 9.19 2.94 -14.63
C VAL A 528 8.86 2.73 -13.16
N SER A 529 7.69 2.17 -12.88
CA SER A 529 7.28 1.80 -11.53
C SER A 529 7.06 0.30 -11.44
N PHE A 530 7.83 -0.36 -10.58
CA PHE A 530 7.73 -1.80 -10.31
C PHE A 530 7.86 -2.07 -8.81
N THR A 531 6.98 -2.89 -8.24
CA THR A 531 6.81 -2.98 -6.78
C THR A 531 6.75 -4.39 -6.23
N GLU A 532 6.80 -5.39 -7.11
CA GLU A 532 6.94 -6.80 -6.71
C GLU A 532 8.42 -7.08 -6.40
N THR A 533 8.94 -6.40 -5.37
CA THR A 533 10.31 -6.53 -4.85
C THR A 533 10.35 -7.40 -3.59
N ASP A 534 9.59 -8.51 -3.64
CA ASP A 534 9.36 -9.48 -2.57
C ASP A 534 10.39 -10.63 -2.51
N GLU A 535 11.28 -10.67 -3.51
CA GLU A 535 12.43 -11.57 -3.59
C GLU A 535 13.72 -10.75 -3.48
N VAL A 536 14.65 -11.20 -2.64
CA VAL A 536 15.98 -10.61 -2.55
C VAL A 536 16.87 -11.12 -3.70
N GLY A 537 17.64 -10.22 -4.33
CA GLY A 537 18.49 -10.52 -5.48
C GLY A 537 18.58 -9.39 -6.49
N VAL A 538 18.96 -9.72 -7.73
CA VAL A 538 19.11 -8.74 -8.82
C VAL A 538 17.91 -8.78 -9.76
N TYR A 539 17.24 -7.64 -9.85
CA TYR A 539 16.17 -7.40 -10.82
C TYR A 539 16.75 -6.83 -12.11
N THR A 540 16.28 -7.34 -13.24
CA THR A 540 16.77 -6.92 -14.56
C THR A 540 15.66 -6.22 -15.33
N LEU A 541 15.87 -4.95 -15.68
CA LEU A 541 14.94 -4.13 -16.45
C LEU A 541 15.43 -4.03 -17.90
N ALA A 542 14.80 -4.80 -18.78
CA ALA A 542 15.12 -4.82 -20.20
C ALA A 542 14.28 -3.78 -20.96
N MET A 543 14.96 -2.92 -21.71
CA MET A 543 14.42 -1.93 -22.64
C MET A 543 14.92 -2.23 -24.06
N ALA A 544 14.32 -1.65 -25.09
CA ALA A 544 14.63 -1.97 -26.49
C ALA A 544 16.11 -1.80 -26.89
N LYS A 545 16.86 -0.91 -26.22
CA LYS A 545 18.28 -0.62 -26.51
C LYS A 545 19.20 -0.72 -25.29
N SER A 546 18.69 -1.05 -24.11
CA SER A 546 19.47 -1.03 -22.87
C SER A 546 18.89 -1.95 -21.80
N GLU A 547 19.76 -2.42 -20.92
CA GLU A 547 19.40 -3.21 -19.74
C GLU A 547 19.89 -2.48 -18.50
N ILE A 548 19.04 -2.36 -17.48
CA ILE A 548 19.42 -1.81 -16.17
C ILE A 548 19.21 -2.89 -15.12
N LYS A 549 20.23 -3.12 -14.29
CA LYS A 549 20.14 -4.04 -13.16
C LYS A 549 19.94 -3.25 -11.87
N VAL A 550 19.13 -3.78 -10.97
CA VAL A 550 18.88 -3.21 -9.64
C VAL A 550 19.08 -4.32 -8.61
N ALA A 551 19.89 -4.07 -7.59
CA ALA A 551 20.04 -4.97 -6.46
C ALA A 551 18.99 -4.64 -5.39
N VAL A 552 18.30 -5.68 -4.91
CA VAL A 552 17.35 -5.62 -3.81
C VAL A 552 17.84 -6.55 -2.72
N ASN A 553 18.05 -6.03 -1.51
CA ASN A 553 18.58 -6.79 -0.38
C ASN A 553 17.65 -6.68 0.83
N LEU A 554 17.69 -7.64 1.75
CA LEU A 554 16.93 -7.57 3.00
C LEU A 554 17.38 -6.36 3.85
N MET A 555 18.70 -6.28 4.14
CA MET A 555 19.35 -5.17 4.85
C MET A 555 18.62 -4.70 6.12
N ASP A 556 18.02 -5.64 6.85
CA ASP A 556 17.26 -5.39 8.06
C ASP A 556 17.84 -6.19 9.23
N ALA A 557 18.36 -5.48 10.24
CA ALA A 557 19.02 -6.10 11.38
C ALA A 557 18.05 -6.72 12.39
N ASP A 558 16.79 -6.30 12.39
CA ASP A 558 15.76 -6.85 13.27
C ASP A 558 15.28 -8.19 12.70
N GLU A 559 15.06 -8.28 11.38
CA GLU A 559 14.75 -9.54 10.69
C GLU A 559 15.87 -10.59 10.79
N SER A 560 17.13 -10.16 10.72
CA SER A 560 18.29 -11.04 10.95
C SER A 560 18.39 -11.51 12.41
N ASN A 561 17.73 -10.85 13.36
CA ASN A 561 17.72 -11.26 14.76
C ASN A 561 16.61 -12.26 15.06
N LEU A 562 16.91 -13.53 14.82
CA LEU A 562 15.95 -14.63 14.98
C LEU A 562 15.67 -15.03 16.44
N ALA A 563 16.26 -14.35 17.43
CA ALA A 563 16.07 -14.68 18.84
C ALA A 563 14.59 -14.49 19.22
N PRO A 564 13.90 -15.54 19.72
CA PRO A 564 12.50 -15.42 20.11
C PRO A 564 12.33 -14.35 21.19
N GLN A 565 11.61 -13.27 20.88
CA GLN A 565 11.29 -12.21 21.83
C GLN A 565 10.09 -12.63 22.69
N PRO A 566 10.01 -12.21 23.97
CA PRO A 566 8.80 -12.40 24.76
C PRO A 566 7.65 -11.62 24.12
N LEU A 567 6.64 -12.35 23.64
CA LEU A 567 5.44 -11.75 23.08
C LEU A 567 4.68 -10.97 24.17
N PRO A 568 3.99 -9.88 23.83
CA PRO A 568 3.19 -9.13 24.79
C PRO A 568 2.25 -10.07 25.53
N ALA A 569 2.16 -9.91 26.85
CA ALA A 569 1.22 -10.68 27.65
C ALA A 569 -0.19 -10.39 27.12
N GLY A 570 -0.75 -11.32 26.33
CA GLY A 570 -2.15 -11.29 26.01
C GLY A 570 -2.91 -11.28 27.32
N ALA A 571 -3.89 -10.39 27.48
CA ALA A 571 -4.76 -10.40 28.64
C ALA A 571 -5.18 -11.86 28.89
N ALA A 572 -4.94 -12.40 30.09
CA ALA A 572 -5.35 -13.75 30.46
C ALA A 572 -6.80 -13.98 29.97
N PRO A 573 -7.21 -15.21 29.62
CA PRO A 573 -8.58 -15.46 29.17
C PRO A 573 -9.55 -15.02 30.25
N GLY A 574 -9.93 -13.74 30.21
CA GLY A 574 -11.12 -13.22 30.78
C GLY A 574 -12.18 -13.91 29.98
N ALA A 575 -12.68 -15.02 30.52
CA ALA A 575 -13.99 -15.52 30.20
C ALA A 575 -14.98 -14.42 30.57
N VAL A 576 -14.99 -13.31 29.83
CA VAL A 576 -16.20 -12.57 29.63
C VAL A 576 -17.03 -13.54 28.81
N ALA A 577 -17.73 -14.43 29.52
CA ALA A 577 -18.75 -15.28 28.96
C ALA A 577 -19.73 -14.30 28.33
N ALA A 578 -19.52 -14.03 27.04
CA ALA A 578 -20.34 -13.09 26.32
C ALA A 578 -21.77 -13.60 26.48
N ALA A 579 -22.66 -12.74 26.98
CA ALA A 579 -24.02 -13.14 27.29
C ALA A 579 -24.61 -13.90 26.08
N PRO A 580 -25.23 -15.07 26.30
CA PRO A 580 -25.73 -15.90 25.21
C PRO A 580 -26.67 -15.07 24.34
N VAL A 581 -26.38 -15.02 23.04
CA VAL A 581 -27.18 -14.24 22.09
C VAL A 581 -28.26 -15.14 21.52
N SER A 582 -29.42 -14.56 21.26
CA SER A 582 -30.52 -15.23 20.59
C SER A 582 -30.15 -15.54 19.14
N ILE A 583 -29.80 -16.80 18.87
CA ILE A 583 -29.55 -17.28 17.51
C ILE A 583 -30.85 -17.87 16.97
N GLN A 584 -31.30 -17.40 15.81
CA GLN A 584 -32.43 -18.00 15.11
C GLN A 584 -31.93 -19.21 14.30
N ARG A 585 -32.26 -20.42 14.75
CA ARG A 585 -32.06 -21.66 13.98
C ARG A 585 -33.29 -21.95 13.16
N GLU A 586 -33.11 -22.04 11.86
CA GLU A 586 -34.16 -22.47 10.94
C GLU A 586 -34.41 -23.97 11.07
N LEU A 587 -35.68 -24.34 11.30
CA LEU A 587 -36.10 -25.73 11.48
C LEU A 587 -36.63 -26.37 10.19
N TRP A 588 -36.65 -25.62 9.07
CA TRP A 588 -37.12 -26.16 7.79
C TRP A 588 -36.44 -27.47 7.35
N PRO A 589 -35.14 -27.74 7.63
CA PRO A 589 -34.52 -29.00 7.20
C PRO A 589 -35.17 -30.22 7.88
N LEU A 590 -35.62 -30.09 9.13
CA LEU A 590 -36.33 -31.16 9.86
C LEU A 590 -37.67 -31.47 9.20
N PHE A 591 -38.40 -30.43 8.76
CA PHE A 591 -39.68 -30.60 8.10
C PHE A 591 -39.54 -31.12 6.66
N VAL A 592 -38.49 -30.76 5.93
CA VAL A 592 -38.16 -31.39 4.63
C VAL A 592 -37.76 -32.85 4.81
N LEU A 593 -36.98 -33.18 5.84
CA LEU A 593 -36.63 -34.57 6.16
C LEU A 593 -37.89 -35.38 6.51
N LEU A 594 -38.78 -34.80 7.33
CA LEU A 594 -40.07 -35.42 7.67
C LEU A 594 -40.92 -35.64 6.41
N ALA A 595 -41.02 -34.66 5.52
CA ALA A 595 -41.75 -34.80 4.26
C ALA A 595 -41.14 -35.90 3.36
N ALA A 596 -39.81 -35.96 3.25
CA ALA A 596 -39.12 -36.98 2.49
C ALA A 596 -39.36 -38.39 3.06
N LEU A 597 -39.33 -38.54 4.40
CA LEU A 597 -39.63 -39.80 5.08
C LEU A 597 -41.09 -40.23 4.86
N LEU A 598 -42.04 -39.30 4.98
CA LEU A 598 -43.46 -39.56 4.75
C LEU A 598 -43.74 -39.98 3.30
N LEU A 599 -43.09 -39.33 2.32
CA LEU A 599 -43.20 -39.67 0.90
C LEU A 599 -42.51 -40.99 0.56
N ALA A 600 -41.37 -41.30 1.20
CA ALA A 600 -40.71 -42.60 1.05
C ALA A 600 -41.58 -43.73 1.63
N LEU A 601 -42.22 -43.51 2.78
CA LEU A 601 -43.16 -44.46 3.37
C LEU A 601 -44.41 -44.64 2.50
N GLU A 602 -44.96 -43.55 1.95
CA GLU A 602 -46.06 -43.57 0.98
C GLU A 602 -45.69 -44.40 -0.25
N ALA A 603 -44.51 -44.17 -0.83
CA ALA A 603 -44.01 -44.89 -1.99
C ALA A 603 -43.81 -46.39 -1.69
N LEU A 604 -43.29 -46.72 -0.50
CA LEU A 604 -43.11 -48.10 -0.04
C LEU A 604 -44.46 -48.81 0.16
N LEU A 605 -45.44 -48.16 0.78
CA LEU A 605 -46.78 -48.70 0.96
C LEU A 605 -47.51 -48.88 -0.38
N TYR A 606 -47.33 -47.94 -1.31
CA TYR A 606 -47.84 -48.04 -2.68
C TYR A 606 -47.22 -49.24 -3.40
N TRP A 607 -45.89 -49.38 -3.32
CA TRP A 607 -45.15 -50.49 -3.91
C TRP A 607 -45.59 -51.83 -3.30
N ARG A 608 -45.76 -51.90 -1.98
CA ARG A 608 -46.25 -53.10 -1.27
C ARG A 608 -47.69 -53.46 -1.68
N ARG A 609 -48.58 -52.47 -1.82
CA ARG A 609 -49.99 -52.64 -2.25
C ARG A 609 -50.07 -53.15 -3.71
N GLN A 610 -49.22 -52.64 -4.59
CA GLN A 610 -49.13 -53.02 -6.00
C GLN A 610 -48.54 -54.43 -6.22
N SER A 611 -47.62 -54.83 -5.35
CA SER A 611 -46.82 -56.05 -5.50
C SER A 611 -47.36 -57.23 -4.68
N ALA A 612 -48.57 -57.12 -4.13
CA ALA A 612 -49.16 -58.09 -3.20
C ALA A 612 -48.19 -58.47 -2.05
N GLY A 613 -47.45 -57.48 -1.54
CA GLY A 613 -46.48 -57.66 -0.46
C GLY A 613 -45.09 -58.17 -0.85
N ARG A 614 -44.85 -58.56 -2.12
CA ARG A 614 -43.60 -59.23 -2.55
C ARG A 614 -42.51 -58.30 -3.12
N LEU A 615 -42.63 -56.97 -2.97
CA LEU A 615 -41.66 -55.95 -3.46
C LEU A 615 -41.10 -56.21 -4.88
N ARG A 616 -41.94 -56.71 -5.80
CA ARG A 616 -41.59 -56.91 -7.21
C ARG A 616 -41.94 -55.65 -8.02
N PRO A 617 -41.34 -55.41 -9.19
CA PRO A 617 -41.75 -54.29 -10.04
C PRO A 617 -43.24 -54.44 -10.42
N PRO A 618 -44.05 -53.37 -10.34
CA PRO A 618 -45.46 -53.40 -10.72
C PRO A 618 -45.66 -53.92 -12.15
N ARG A 619 -46.74 -54.67 -12.38
CA ARG A 619 -47.03 -55.29 -13.68
C ARG A 619 -47.52 -54.28 -14.73
N SER A 620 -48.21 -53.21 -14.31
CA SER A 620 -48.72 -52.20 -15.25
C SER A 620 -47.69 -51.10 -15.52
N PRO A 621 -47.59 -50.60 -16.77
CA PRO A 621 -46.69 -49.49 -17.10
C PRO A 621 -47.05 -48.20 -16.34
N GLY A 622 -48.34 -47.95 -16.11
CA GLY A 622 -48.79 -46.77 -15.36
C GLY A 622 -48.34 -46.78 -13.89
N ASP A 623 -48.32 -47.96 -13.25
CA ASP A 623 -47.89 -48.07 -11.86
C ASP A 623 -46.36 -48.00 -11.71
N ARG A 624 -45.59 -48.39 -12.74
CA ARG A 624 -44.14 -48.16 -12.81
C ARG A 624 -43.81 -46.67 -12.89
N TRP A 625 -44.49 -45.93 -13.77
CA TRP A 625 -44.34 -44.46 -13.85
C TRP A 625 -44.73 -43.77 -12.55
N ALA A 626 -45.81 -44.23 -11.91
CA ALA A 626 -46.24 -43.66 -10.63
C ALA A 626 -45.25 -43.92 -9.48
N LEU A 627 -44.53 -45.06 -9.49
CA LEU A 627 -43.45 -45.32 -8.53
C LEU A 627 -42.18 -44.51 -8.87
N ALA A 628 -41.83 -44.39 -10.16
CA ALA A 628 -40.69 -43.61 -10.63
C ALA A 628 -40.82 -42.12 -10.29
N LEU A 629 -42.00 -41.53 -10.50
CA LEU A 629 -42.28 -40.13 -10.14
C LEU A 629 -42.16 -39.88 -8.63
N ARG A 630 -42.61 -40.81 -7.80
CA ARG A 630 -42.43 -40.73 -6.33
C ARG A 630 -40.97 -40.84 -5.92
N GLY A 631 -40.24 -41.77 -6.53
CA GLY A 631 -38.79 -41.90 -6.33
C GLY A 631 -38.04 -40.63 -6.72
N ALA A 632 -38.39 -40.03 -7.86
CA ALA A 632 -37.83 -38.76 -8.32
C ALA A 632 -38.15 -37.60 -7.37
N LEU A 633 -39.37 -37.55 -6.82
CA LEU A 633 -39.78 -36.54 -5.83
C LEU A 633 -38.95 -36.64 -4.54
N VAL A 634 -38.76 -37.86 -4.01
CA VAL A 634 -37.91 -38.09 -2.83
C VAL A 634 -36.45 -37.72 -3.13
N ALA A 635 -35.92 -38.12 -4.29
CA ALA A 635 -34.57 -37.77 -4.71
C ALA A 635 -34.36 -36.25 -4.82
N LEU A 636 -35.35 -35.51 -5.37
CA LEU A 636 -35.33 -34.05 -5.45
C LEU A 636 -35.33 -33.41 -4.05
N LEU A 637 -36.13 -33.92 -3.11
CA LEU A 637 -36.12 -33.44 -1.72
C LEU A 637 -34.79 -33.70 -1.03
N VAL A 638 -34.17 -34.87 -1.25
CA VAL A 638 -32.83 -35.17 -0.72
C VAL A 638 -31.78 -34.24 -1.31
N LEU A 639 -31.87 -33.88 -2.60
CA LEU A 639 -30.96 -32.94 -3.26
C LEU A 639 -30.99 -31.54 -2.61
N THR A 640 -32.10 -31.15 -1.97
CA THR A 640 -32.17 -29.85 -1.28
C THR A 640 -31.16 -29.74 -0.12
N PHE A 641 -30.78 -30.86 0.51
CA PHE A 641 -29.76 -30.87 1.56
C PHE A 641 -28.35 -30.58 1.01
N ALA A 642 -28.11 -30.81 -0.28
CA ALA A 642 -26.86 -30.43 -0.95
C ALA A 642 -26.75 -28.93 -1.24
N ARG A 643 -27.80 -28.13 -0.95
CA ARG A 643 -27.88 -26.68 -1.16
C ARG A 643 -27.34 -26.23 -2.54
N PRO A 644 -27.90 -26.73 -3.65
CA PRO A 644 -27.48 -26.30 -4.98
C PRO A 644 -27.64 -24.77 -5.11
N ALA A 645 -26.53 -24.09 -5.43
CA ALA A 645 -26.48 -22.65 -5.58
C ALA A 645 -26.38 -22.29 -7.07
N VAL A 646 -27.25 -21.39 -7.53
CA VAL A 646 -27.18 -20.82 -8.88
C VAL A 646 -26.59 -19.41 -8.77
N PRO A 647 -25.43 -19.13 -9.38
CA PRO A 647 -24.85 -17.79 -9.36
C PRO A 647 -25.78 -16.82 -10.10
N ARG A 648 -26.16 -15.74 -9.42
CA ARG A 648 -26.98 -14.67 -10.00
C ARG A 648 -26.05 -13.53 -10.42
N TRP A 649 -26.05 -13.19 -11.70
CA TRP A 649 -25.36 -12.01 -12.21
C TRP A 649 -26.10 -10.77 -11.72
N VAL A 650 -25.46 -9.96 -10.88
CA VAL A 650 -26.01 -8.67 -10.46
C VAL A 650 -25.02 -7.59 -10.83
N ASP A 651 -25.44 -6.70 -11.71
CA ASP A 651 -24.72 -5.48 -12.05
C ASP A 651 -24.93 -4.45 -10.92
N ARG A 652 -24.00 -4.41 -9.96
CA ARG A 652 -24.02 -3.49 -8.80
C ARG A 652 -22.62 -2.93 -8.55
N MET A 653 -22.54 -1.66 -8.16
CA MET A 653 -21.30 -0.97 -7.83
C MET A 653 -21.20 -0.73 -6.31
N ASN A 654 -20.01 -0.96 -5.74
CA ASN A 654 -19.67 -0.58 -4.37
C ASN A 654 -18.73 0.62 -4.38
N VAL A 655 -19.13 1.73 -3.75
CA VAL A 655 -18.32 2.95 -3.69
C VAL A 655 -17.88 3.24 -2.25
N LEU A 656 -16.58 3.28 -2.01
CA LEU A 656 -15.99 3.61 -0.70
C LEU A 656 -15.37 5.00 -0.77
N PHE A 657 -15.92 5.93 0.01
CA PHE A 657 -15.41 7.30 0.14
C PHE A 657 -14.41 7.38 1.29
N LEU A 658 -13.21 7.89 1.01
CA LEU A 658 -12.12 8.05 1.95
C LEU A 658 -11.96 9.54 2.25
N LEU A 659 -12.39 9.98 3.43
CA LEU A 659 -12.36 11.40 3.83
C LEU A 659 -11.18 11.67 4.76
N ASP A 660 -10.33 12.60 4.33
CA ASP A 660 -9.20 13.09 5.10
C ASP A 660 -9.67 14.10 6.16
N LEU A 661 -9.39 13.78 7.42
CA LEU A 661 -9.68 14.61 8.59
C LEU A 661 -8.40 15.15 9.25
N SER A 662 -7.24 15.07 8.56
CA SER A 662 -5.97 15.61 9.04
C SER A 662 -5.96 17.13 9.16
N ASP A 663 -5.10 17.67 10.04
CA ASP A 663 -4.99 19.11 10.33
C ASP A 663 -4.58 19.94 9.10
N SER A 664 -3.93 19.31 8.12
CA SER A 664 -3.61 19.92 6.82
C SER A 664 -4.86 20.26 5.96
N VAL A 665 -6.00 19.62 6.24
CA VAL A 665 -7.25 19.84 5.51
C VAL A 665 -8.16 20.77 6.29
N SER A 666 -8.35 21.99 5.78
CA SER A 666 -9.21 23.02 6.40
C SER A 666 -10.64 22.55 6.62
N PHE A 667 -11.32 23.11 7.62
CA PHE A 667 -12.74 22.81 7.89
C PHE A 667 -13.63 23.03 6.65
N ALA A 668 -13.37 24.09 5.87
CA ALA A 668 -14.09 24.37 4.63
C ALA A 668 -13.82 23.32 3.53
N ALA A 669 -12.62 22.78 3.44
CA ALA A 669 -12.29 21.66 2.55
C ALA A 669 -12.99 20.36 3.00
N ARG A 670 -13.03 20.07 4.31
CA ARG A 670 -13.76 18.93 4.87
C ARG A 670 -15.26 19.01 4.57
N GLU A 671 -15.88 20.18 4.72
CA GLU A 671 -17.30 20.38 4.38
C GLU A 671 -17.58 20.22 2.88
N ARG A 672 -16.67 20.69 2.00
CA ARG A 672 -16.78 20.45 0.55
C ARG A 672 -16.66 18.96 0.21
N ALA A 673 -15.73 18.25 0.84
CA ALA A 673 -15.58 16.81 0.68
C ALA A 673 -16.86 16.09 1.09
N TYR A 674 -17.46 16.44 2.24
CA TYR A 674 -18.73 15.88 2.67
C TYR A 674 -19.87 16.15 1.67
N ARG A 675 -20.00 17.39 1.16
CA ARG A 675 -21.02 17.73 0.16
C ARG A 675 -20.87 16.94 -1.13
N PHE A 676 -19.63 16.75 -1.60
CA PHE A 676 -19.35 15.91 -2.75
C PHE A 676 -19.84 14.48 -2.55
N VAL A 677 -19.57 13.89 -1.37
CA VAL A 677 -20.04 12.53 -1.04
C VAL A 677 -21.57 12.46 -1.01
N ALA A 678 -22.23 13.44 -0.38
CA ALA A 678 -23.69 13.51 -0.32
C ALA A 678 -24.33 13.66 -1.71
N GLU A 679 -23.73 14.44 -2.61
CA GLU A 679 -24.17 14.61 -3.99
C GLU A 679 -23.95 13.35 -4.83
N ALA A 680 -22.80 12.69 -4.69
CA ALA A 680 -22.48 11.45 -5.39
C ALA A 680 -23.47 10.33 -5.02
N VAL A 681 -23.83 10.20 -3.74
CA VAL A 681 -24.79 9.18 -3.27
C VAL A 681 -26.20 9.41 -3.82
N ARG A 682 -26.62 10.67 -4.04
CA ARG A 682 -27.93 10.97 -4.65
C ARG A 682 -28.06 10.50 -6.10
N HIS A 683 -26.94 10.35 -6.81
CA HIS A 683 -26.89 9.92 -8.20
C HIS A 683 -26.63 8.42 -8.38
N MET A 684 -26.52 7.64 -7.29
CA MET A 684 -26.31 6.20 -7.35
C MET A 684 -27.53 5.46 -7.90
N LYS A 685 -27.29 4.36 -8.61
CA LYS A 685 -28.39 3.54 -9.16
C LYS A 685 -29.06 2.72 -8.05
N PRO A 686 -30.35 2.35 -8.21
CA PRO A 686 -31.00 1.43 -7.29
C PRO A 686 -30.25 0.09 -7.23
N GLY A 687 -29.67 -0.23 -6.07
CA GLY A 687 -28.90 -1.47 -5.84
C GLY A 687 -27.39 -1.25 -5.60
N ASP A 688 -26.87 -0.08 -5.93
CA ASP A 688 -25.51 0.33 -5.56
C ASP A 688 -25.39 0.50 -4.04
N ARG A 689 -24.17 0.38 -3.55
CA ARG A 689 -23.85 0.50 -2.12
C ARG A 689 -22.73 1.49 -1.93
N TYR A 690 -22.76 2.19 -0.80
CA TYR A 690 -21.63 3.03 -0.41
C TYR A 690 -21.22 2.82 1.04
N GLY A 691 -19.96 3.15 1.32
CA GLY A 691 -19.38 3.22 2.65
C GLY A 691 -18.53 4.48 2.79
N VAL A 692 -18.30 4.90 4.02
CA VAL A 692 -17.50 6.08 4.36
C VAL A 692 -16.41 5.66 5.34
N ILE A 693 -15.17 5.99 5.00
CA ILE A 693 -13.99 5.78 5.83
C ILE A 693 -13.40 7.14 6.14
N ALA A 694 -13.24 7.44 7.41
CA ALA A 694 -12.55 8.63 7.88
C ALA A 694 -11.10 8.28 8.21
N PHE A 695 -10.15 9.14 7.83
CA PHE A 695 -8.74 8.89 8.11
C PHE A 695 -7.94 10.15 8.44
N GLY A 696 -6.84 9.94 9.15
CA GLY A 696 -5.78 10.89 9.49
C GLY A 696 -4.49 10.09 9.67
N ALA A 697 -3.89 10.09 10.86
CA ALA A 697 -2.77 9.20 11.17
C ALA A 697 -3.17 7.71 11.16
N GLY A 698 -4.45 7.43 11.50
CA GLY A 698 -5.11 6.14 11.37
C GLY A 698 -6.36 6.20 10.49
N ALA A 699 -6.96 5.04 10.14
CA ALA A 699 -8.19 4.97 9.37
C ALA A 699 -9.27 4.15 10.09
N VAL A 700 -10.53 4.59 10.02
CA VAL A 700 -11.68 3.96 10.67
C VAL A 700 -12.88 3.92 9.73
N VAL A 701 -13.64 2.82 9.75
CA VAL A 701 -14.92 2.71 9.04
C VAL A 701 -15.99 3.50 9.80
N ASP A 702 -16.35 4.68 9.29
CA ASP A 702 -17.41 5.51 9.87
C ASP A 702 -18.80 4.98 9.48
N GLN A 703 -18.98 4.64 8.20
CA GLN A 703 -20.21 4.08 7.67
C GLN A 703 -19.92 2.78 6.92
N PRO A 704 -20.36 1.61 7.44
CA PRO A 704 -20.13 0.34 6.76
C PRO A 704 -20.89 0.28 5.43
N LEU A 705 -20.30 -0.42 4.47
CA LEU A 705 -20.82 -0.58 3.11
C LEU A 705 -22.24 -1.16 3.12
N GLY A 706 -23.21 -0.44 2.55
CA GLY A 706 -24.58 -0.93 2.45
C GLY A 706 -25.48 -0.06 1.57
N PRO A 707 -26.70 -0.53 1.29
CA PRO A 707 -27.71 0.26 0.59
C PRO A 707 -28.32 1.26 1.57
N ARG A 708 -28.05 2.56 1.38
CA ARG A 708 -28.56 3.64 2.23
C ARG A 708 -29.05 4.80 1.36
N PRO A 709 -30.11 5.51 1.78
CA PRO A 709 -30.67 6.60 0.99
C PRO A 709 -29.91 7.93 1.12
N ALA A 710 -29.15 8.13 2.20
CA ALA A 710 -28.49 9.40 2.49
C ALA A 710 -27.25 9.24 3.37
N VAL A 711 -26.26 10.10 3.13
CA VAL A 711 -24.97 10.13 3.84
C VAL A 711 -25.08 10.97 5.11
N GLU A 712 -24.72 10.38 6.24
CA GLU A 712 -24.59 11.11 7.50
C GLU A 712 -23.23 11.80 7.61
N ARG A 713 -23.14 12.88 8.40
CA ARG A 713 -21.85 13.50 8.69
C ARG A 713 -20.95 12.51 9.45
N PRO A 714 -19.65 12.43 9.10
CA PRO A 714 -18.71 11.58 9.82
C PRO A 714 -18.70 11.89 11.31
N ARG A 715 -18.78 10.84 12.14
CA ARG A 715 -18.74 10.93 13.61
C ARG A 715 -17.47 10.30 14.18
N ALA A 716 -16.77 9.47 13.41
CA ALA A 716 -15.52 8.85 13.80
C ALA A 716 -14.46 9.91 14.15
N GLN A 717 -13.84 9.75 15.31
CA GLN A 717 -12.67 10.53 15.71
C GLN A 717 -11.41 9.78 15.26
N VAL A 718 -10.55 10.47 14.52
CA VAL A 718 -9.25 9.98 14.07
C VAL A 718 -8.19 10.99 14.50
N ASP A 719 -6.98 10.51 14.79
CA ASP A 719 -5.85 11.39 15.09
C ASP A 719 -5.51 12.23 13.85
N ALA A 720 -5.66 13.55 13.95
CA ALA A 720 -5.56 14.50 12.84
C ALA A 720 -4.11 14.97 12.57
N ARG A 721 -3.15 14.65 13.45
CA ARG A 721 -1.74 15.09 13.33
C ARG A 721 -1.00 14.44 12.15
N GLY A 722 -1.56 13.39 11.58
CA GLY A 722 -0.98 12.62 10.49
C GLY A 722 -1.92 12.44 9.30
N THR A 723 -1.35 12.06 8.17
CA THR A 723 -2.06 11.73 6.93
C THR A 723 -1.50 10.43 6.36
N ASN A 724 -2.22 9.33 6.60
CA ASN A 724 -1.86 7.98 6.17
C ASN A 724 -2.83 7.44 5.11
N LEU A 725 -2.61 7.86 3.86
CA LEU A 725 -3.42 7.45 2.70
C LEU A 725 -3.39 5.94 2.48
N PHE A 726 -2.23 5.32 2.72
CA PHE A 726 -2.04 3.88 2.56
C PHE A 726 -3.02 3.07 3.43
N GLN A 727 -3.08 3.38 4.73
CA GLN A 727 -3.96 2.65 5.64
C GLN A 727 -5.45 2.84 5.29
N ALA A 728 -5.85 4.03 4.86
CA ALA A 728 -7.20 4.28 4.39
C ALA A 728 -7.57 3.39 3.19
N MET A 729 -6.70 3.34 2.18
CA MET A 729 -6.91 2.49 1.00
C MET A 729 -6.94 1.00 1.36
N GLN A 730 -6.06 0.54 2.25
CA GLN A 730 -6.07 -0.85 2.71
C GLN A 730 -7.36 -1.22 3.43
N LEU A 731 -7.84 -0.36 4.34
CA LEU A 731 -9.09 -0.57 5.04
C LEU A 731 -10.27 -0.60 4.06
N ALA A 732 -10.29 0.28 3.06
CA ALA A 732 -11.30 0.27 2.01
C ALA A 732 -11.31 -1.06 1.24
N LEU A 733 -10.16 -1.55 0.79
CA LEU A 733 -10.06 -2.82 0.07
C LEU A 733 -10.46 -4.02 0.93
N ALA A 734 -10.21 -3.96 2.23
CA ALA A 734 -10.57 -5.00 3.16
C ALA A 734 -12.07 -5.07 3.46
N VAL A 735 -12.76 -3.93 3.44
CA VAL A 735 -14.23 -3.84 3.59
C VAL A 735 -14.96 -4.13 2.28
N ALA A 736 -14.28 -3.92 1.14
CA ALA A 736 -14.85 -4.12 -0.19
C ALA A 736 -15.18 -5.61 -0.46
N PRO A 737 -16.40 -5.92 -0.95
CA PRO A 737 -16.77 -7.27 -1.33
C PRO A 737 -15.87 -7.79 -2.46
N PRO A 738 -15.25 -8.96 -2.30
CA PRO A 738 -14.38 -9.51 -3.32
C PRO A 738 -15.18 -9.99 -4.53
N ALA A 739 -14.62 -9.82 -5.74
CA ALA A 739 -15.23 -10.16 -7.02
C ALA A 739 -16.51 -9.37 -7.39
N GLU A 740 -16.77 -8.25 -6.72
CA GLU A 740 -17.74 -7.23 -7.14
C GLU A 740 -17.00 -6.01 -7.72
N ALA A 741 -17.71 -5.15 -8.45
CA ALA A 741 -17.16 -3.89 -8.94
C ALA A 741 -17.00 -2.91 -7.78
N ASN A 742 -15.74 -2.57 -7.45
CA ASN A 742 -15.41 -1.72 -6.31
C ASN A 742 -14.72 -0.45 -6.78
N ARG A 743 -15.13 0.69 -6.22
CA ARG A 743 -14.54 2.01 -6.49
C ARG A 743 -14.17 2.69 -5.18
N LEU A 744 -12.94 3.15 -5.09
CA LEU A 744 -12.41 3.96 -4.00
C LEU A 744 -12.33 5.41 -4.46
N VAL A 745 -12.82 6.34 -3.66
CA VAL A 745 -12.77 7.78 -3.95
C VAL A 745 -12.06 8.48 -2.79
N LEU A 746 -10.85 8.99 -3.03
CA LEU A 746 -10.08 9.76 -2.06
C LEU A 746 -10.46 11.24 -2.07
N LEU A 747 -10.65 11.82 -0.89
CA LEU A 747 -10.86 13.25 -0.70
C LEU A 747 -9.80 13.77 0.28
N THR A 748 -8.71 14.33 -0.26
CA THR A 748 -7.49 14.73 0.47
C THR A 748 -6.77 15.87 -0.24
N ASP A 749 -5.86 16.55 0.46
CA ASP A 749 -4.90 17.51 -0.12
C ASP A 749 -3.70 16.81 -0.79
N GLY A 750 -3.56 15.49 -0.60
CA GLY A 750 -2.55 14.64 -1.23
C GLY A 750 -1.19 14.61 -0.52
N ARG A 751 -1.03 15.26 0.64
CA ARG A 751 0.25 15.34 1.35
C ARG A 751 0.39 14.25 2.41
N GLN A 752 0.73 13.04 1.96
CA GLN A 752 1.00 11.94 2.87
C GLN A 752 2.28 12.18 3.70
N ASN A 753 2.22 11.95 5.02
CA ASN A 753 3.38 12.01 5.93
C ASN A 753 3.68 10.66 6.63
N ALA A 754 2.81 9.65 6.48
CA ALA A 754 3.01 8.29 6.97
C ALA A 754 2.49 7.23 5.99
N GLY A 755 3.16 6.08 5.88
CA GLY A 755 2.80 4.98 4.97
C GLY A 755 3.35 5.14 3.55
N ASN A 756 2.77 4.45 2.57
CA ASN A 756 3.15 4.56 1.14
C ASN A 756 1.91 4.56 0.23
N ALA A 757 1.50 5.74 -0.24
CA ALA A 757 0.28 5.90 -1.04
C ALA A 757 0.35 5.14 -2.37
N VAL A 758 1.54 5.09 -2.99
CA VAL A 758 1.76 4.40 -4.27
C VAL A 758 1.50 2.92 -4.12
N ALA A 759 1.99 2.34 -3.02
CA ALA A 759 1.72 0.96 -2.64
C ALA A 759 0.22 0.67 -2.46
N GLY A 760 -0.51 1.54 -1.75
CA GLY A 760 -1.96 1.35 -1.54
C GLY A 760 -2.76 1.48 -2.84
N ALA A 761 -2.37 2.38 -3.74
CA ALA A 761 -2.97 2.51 -5.06
C ALA A 761 -2.74 1.26 -5.93
N GLN A 762 -1.58 0.63 -5.79
CA GLN A 762 -1.29 -0.63 -6.47
C GLN A 762 -2.06 -1.81 -5.88
N ALA A 763 -2.23 -1.86 -4.56
CA ALA A 763 -3.08 -2.85 -3.92
C ALA A 763 -4.53 -2.74 -4.45
N ALA A 764 -5.03 -1.51 -4.64
CA ALA A 764 -6.35 -1.28 -5.22
C ALA A 764 -6.43 -1.80 -6.66
N LYS A 765 -5.41 -1.52 -7.47
CA LYS A 765 -5.30 -2.04 -8.85
C LYS A 765 -5.23 -3.56 -8.90
N ALA A 766 -4.44 -4.19 -8.03
CA ALA A 766 -4.30 -5.64 -7.95
C ALA A 766 -5.62 -6.33 -7.52
N ALA A 767 -6.41 -5.66 -6.68
CA ALA A 767 -7.75 -6.09 -6.30
C ALA A 767 -8.81 -5.82 -7.40
N GLY A 768 -8.44 -5.15 -8.49
CA GLY A 768 -9.37 -4.77 -9.56
C GLY A 768 -10.34 -3.64 -9.16
N ALA A 769 -9.98 -2.83 -8.17
CA ALA A 769 -10.77 -1.70 -7.72
C ALA A 769 -10.34 -0.40 -8.41
N ASP A 770 -11.31 0.39 -8.88
CA ASP A 770 -11.06 1.72 -9.44
C ASP A 770 -10.64 2.69 -8.34
N LEU A 771 -9.59 3.48 -8.56
CA LEU A 771 -9.15 4.53 -7.64
C LEU A 771 -9.36 5.90 -8.28
N HIS A 772 -10.18 6.72 -7.65
CA HIS A 772 -10.40 8.12 -8.01
C HIS A 772 -9.97 9.03 -6.86
N TYR A 773 -9.66 10.29 -7.17
CA TYR A 773 -9.40 11.30 -6.15
C TYR A 773 -10.11 12.61 -6.50
N VAL A 774 -10.48 13.33 -5.46
CA VAL A 774 -11.00 14.70 -5.49
C VAL A 774 -10.03 15.52 -4.66
N ALA A 775 -9.20 16.31 -5.33
CA ALA A 775 -8.20 17.13 -4.66
C ALA A 775 -8.87 18.27 -3.89
N SER A 776 -8.60 18.35 -2.60
CA SER A 776 -8.94 19.52 -1.79
C SER A 776 -7.89 20.60 -2.06
N PRO A 777 -8.26 21.77 -2.63
CA PRO A 777 -7.29 22.83 -2.84
C PRO A 777 -6.81 23.34 -1.49
N LEU A 778 -5.49 23.57 -1.39
CA LEU A 778 -4.84 24.20 -0.26
C LEU A 778 -5.43 25.61 -0.10
N THR A 779 -6.39 25.77 0.81
CA THR A 779 -6.98 27.08 1.14
C THR A 779 -6.16 27.75 2.22
N PHE A 780 -4.90 28.01 1.91
CA PHE A 780 -4.05 28.89 2.72
C PHE A 780 -4.19 30.30 2.13
N THR A 781 -4.90 31.19 2.83
CA THR A 781 -5.08 32.57 2.36
C THR A 781 -3.90 33.46 2.75
N GLN A 782 -3.27 33.16 3.88
CA GLN A 782 -2.16 33.88 4.46
C GLN A 782 -1.47 32.93 5.45
N GLU A 783 -0.23 32.56 5.17
CA GLU A 783 0.56 31.64 6.00
C GLU A 783 1.94 32.21 6.20
N VAL A 784 2.44 32.10 7.41
CA VAL A 784 3.80 32.48 7.76
C VAL A 784 4.48 31.30 8.43
N VAL A 785 5.77 31.12 8.15
CA VAL A 785 6.55 30.00 8.67
C VAL A 785 7.87 30.54 9.17
N ALA A 786 8.22 30.24 10.43
CA ALA A 786 9.57 30.41 10.92
C ALA A 786 10.43 29.25 10.38
N GLU A 787 11.15 29.49 9.27
CA GLU A 787 11.89 28.43 8.59
C GLU A 787 13.16 28.01 9.35
N ALA A 788 13.89 29.00 9.88
CA ALA A 788 15.17 28.76 10.52
C ALA A 788 15.60 29.95 11.39
N MET A 789 16.46 29.66 12.36
CA MET A 789 17.25 30.67 13.06
C MET A 789 18.73 30.34 12.91
N VAL A 790 19.49 31.28 12.34
CA VAL A 790 20.93 31.14 12.10
C VAL A 790 21.67 31.84 13.22
N LEU A 791 22.48 31.05 13.94
CA LEU A 791 23.29 31.47 15.08
C LEU A 791 24.71 30.90 14.93
N PRO A 792 25.75 31.61 15.40
CA PRO A 792 27.07 31.00 15.56
C PRO A 792 27.02 29.91 16.63
N GLN A 793 27.72 28.80 16.40
CA GLN A 793 27.76 27.67 17.36
C GLN A 793 28.61 27.99 18.59
N GLU A 794 29.61 28.86 18.44
CA GLU A 794 30.49 29.32 19.50
C GLU A 794 30.70 30.82 19.35
N VAL A 795 30.66 31.56 20.46
CA VAL A 795 30.98 32.99 20.53
C VAL A 795 31.78 33.25 21.79
N LYS A 796 32.73 34.19 21.74
CA LYS A 796 33.49 34.55 22.95
C LYS A 796 32.61 35.35 23.90
N TYR A 797 32.91 35.25 25.19
CA TYR A 797 32.26 36.06 26.22
C TYR A 797 32.31 37.55 25.86
N GLY A 798 31.16 38.22 25.86
CA GLY A 798 31.03 39.63 25.50
C GLY A 798 31.19 39.97 24.00
N GLU A 799 31.44 38.99 23.13
CA GLU A 799 31.54 39.22 21.69
C GLU A 799 30.14 39.42 21.08
N PRO A 800 29.89 40.53 20.38
CA PRO A 800 28.61 40.75 19.72
C PRO A 800 28.47 39.88 18.47
N PHE A 801 27.33 39.22 18.32
CA PHE A 801 26.99 38.43 17.14
C PHE A 801 25.58 38.77 16.63
N GLN A 802 25.22 38.26 15.46
CA GLN A 802 23.90 38.44 14.86
C GLN A 802 23.12 37.13 14.87
N ALA A 803 21.96 37.13 15.54
CA ALA A 803 20.95 36.09 15.41
C ALA A 803 20.05 36.42 14.23
N LYS A 804 20.03 35.59 13.18
CA LYS A 804 19.20 35.82 12.00
C LYS A 804 17.99 34.91 12.02
N VAL A 805 16.78 35.47 12.03
CA VAL A 805 15.52 34.72 11.93
C VAL A 805 15.07 34.77 10.47
N VAL A 806 14.88 33.59 9.88
CA VAL A 806 14.39 33.42 8.50
C VAL A 806 12.91 33.08 8.58
N VAL A 807 12.08 33.96 8.02
CA VAL A 807 10.64 33.82 8.00
C VAL A 807 10.17 33.78 6.55
N TRP A 808 9.43 32.75 6.17
CA TRP A 808 8.75 32.72 4.88
C TRP A 808 7.31 33.20 5.04
N SER A 809 6.86 34.08 4.16
CA SER A 809 5.48 34.55 4.13
C SER A 809 4.86 34.27 2.77
N HIS A 810 3.62 33.77 2.75
CA HIS A 810 2.91 33.54 1.50
C HIS A 810 2.60 34.86 0.76
N ARG A 811 2.32 35.94 1.51
CA ARG A 811 1.93 37.27 1.00
C ARG A 811 2.54 38.39 1.83
N ASP A 812 2.45 39.61 1.31
CA ASP A 812 2.84 40.80 2.07
C ASP A 812 1.91 40.99 3.27
N THR A 813 2.46 40.96 4.49
CA THR A 813 1.68 41.15 5.73
C THR A 813 2.52 41.76 6.85
N PRO A 814 1.95 42.61 7.72
CA PRO A 814 2.59 42.92 9.00
C PRO A 814 2.63 41.68 9.91
N GLY A 815 3.67 41.58 10.73
CA GLY A 815 3.84 40.55 11.74
C GLY A 815 4.71 41.03 12.89
N ARG A 816 4.74 40.30 13.99
CA ARG A 816 5.62 40.55 15.15
C ARG A 816 6.58 39.39 15.35
N VAL A 817 7.87 39.64 15.18
CA VAL A 817 8.91 38.65 15.49
C VAL A 817 9.36 38.88 16.93
N SER A 818 9.32 37.83 17.75
CA SER A 818 9.74 37.78 19.15
C SER A 818 10.95 36.85 19.30
N LEU A 819 11.94 37.24 20.10
CA LEU A 819 13.14 36.44 20.37
C LEU A 819 13.21 36.07 21.85
N PHE A 820 13.58 34.82 22.12
CA PHE A 820 13.73 34.26 23.46
C PHE A 820 15.11 33.64 23.63
N ARG A 821 15.64 33.66 24.86
CA ARG A 821 16.89 33.01 25.28
C ARG A 821 16.66 32.26 26.57
N ASN A 822 16.93 30.95 26.57
CA ASN A 822 16.67 30.05 27.69
C ASN A 822 15.22 30.12 28.21
N GLY A 823 14.27 30.39 27.31
CA GLY A 823 12.86 30.60 27.64
C GLY A 823 12.50 32.02 28.13
N GLU A 824 13.49 32.89 28.37
CA GLU A 824 13.25 34.29 28.72
C GLU A 824 13.09 35.17 27.47
N PHE A 825 12.13 36.09 27.50
CA PHE A 825 11.87 37.02 26.41
C PHE A 825 12.95 38.11 26.31
N LEU A 826 13.59 38.24 25.16
CA LEU A 826 14.63 39.23 24.90
C LEU A 826 14.09 40.51 24.25
N GLY A 827 13.04 40.39 23.43
CA GLY A 827 12.46 41.52 22.71
C GLY A 827 11.57 41.09 21.56
N SER A 828 10.76 42.02 21.06
CA SER A 828 9.93 41.83 19.87
C SER A 828 10.03 43.04 18.95
N GLN A 829 9.83 42.81 17.66
CA GLN A 829 9.84 43.84 16.63
C GLN A 829 8.66 43.64 15.69
N MET A 830 7.92 44.72 15.44
CA MET A 830 6.96 44.76 14.33
C MET A 830 7.71 44.81 13.01
N VAL A 831 7.44 43.85 12.15
CA VAL A 831 8.08 43.70 10.85
C VAL A 831 7.02 43.66 9.76
N ARG A 832 7.38 44.14 8.57
CA ARG A 832 6.57 43.95 7.37
C ARG A 832 7.19 42.80 6.59
N LEU A 833 6.49 41.68 6.56
CA LEU A 833 6.86 40.52 5.75
C LEU A 833 6.46 40.80 4.31
N THR A 834 7.39 40.58 3.38
CA THR A 834 7.13 40.53 1.94
C THR A 834 6.87 39.08 1.52
N ALA A 835 6.10 38.87 0.45
CA ALA A 835 5.86 37.54 -0.09
C ALA A 835 7.20 36.86 -0.46
N GLY A 836 7.42 35.64 0.05
CA GLY A 836 8.69 34.93 -0.02
C GLY A 836 9.47 34.97 1.29
N LYS A 837 10.80 34.84 1.21
CA LYS A 837 11.67 34.78 2.39
C LYS A 837 12.04 36.17 2.89
N ASN A 838 11.98 36.35 4.20
CA ASN A 838 12.34 37.55 4.93
C ASN A 838 13.39 37.19 5.97
N VAL A 839 14.41 38.03 6.13
CA VAL A 839 15.49 37.79 7.09
C VAL A 839 15.59 38.96 8.06
N PHE A 840 15.46 38.67 9.35
CA PHE A 840 15.57 39.65 10.43
C PHE A 840 16.81 39.37 11.26
N SER A 841 17.70 40.36 11.37
CA SER A 841 18.97 40.23 12.10
C SER A 841 18.89 40.97 13.44
N TYR A 842 19.12 40.26 14.53
CA TYR A 842 19.16 40.79 15.89
C TYR A 842 20.60 40.75 16.42
N ARG A 843 21.12 41.90 16.85
CA ARG A 843 22.42 41.95 17.52
C ARG A 843 22.28 41.43 18.95
N GLN A 844 23.14 40.49 19.34
CA GLN A 844 23.17 39.86 20.64
C GLN A 844 24.60 39.81 21.19
N ALA A 845 24.74 39.67 22.51
CA ALA A 845 26.01 39.41 23.18
C ALA A 845 25.73 38.53 24.41
N LEU A 846 26.66 37.63 24.73
CA LEU A 846 26.55 36.77 25.92
C LEU A 846 27.31 37.39 27.09
N ASP A 847 26.59 37.56 28.20
CA ASP A 847 27.02 38.11 29.48
C ASP A 847 27.30 37.02 30.53
N THR A 848 27.03 35.77 30.18
CA THR A 848 27.28 34.58 31.00
C THR A 848 27.88 33.49 30.12
N SER A 849 28.79 32.69 30.69
CA SER A 849 29.39 31.54 30.01
C SER A 849 28.51 30.32 30.20
N GLY A 850 28.20 29.60 29.12
CA GLY A 850 27.40 28.38 29.19
C GLY A 850 26.70 28.05 27.87
N ILE A 851 25.83 27.04 27.90
CA ILE A 851 24.96 26.70 26.76
C ILE A 851 23.74 27.63 26.82
N HIS A 852 23.48 28.33 25.73
CA HIS A 852 22.30 29.18 25.57
C HIS A 852 21.42 28.67 24.43
N VAL A 853 20.14 28.46 24.72
CA VAL A 853 19.14 28.07 23.73
C VAL A 853 18.39 29.32 23.32
N TYR A 854 18.44 29.66 22.04
CA TYR A 854 17.61 30.72 21.48
C TYR A 854 16.35 30.11 20.87
N GLN A 855 15.27 30.87 20.87
CA GLN A 855 14.05 30.55 20.12
C GLN A 855 13.49 31.84 19.51
N ALA A 856 12.93 31.74 18.30
CA ALA A 856 12.18 32.84 17.68
C ALA A 856 10.69 32.47 17.67
N ALA A 857 9.81 33.45 17.68
CA ALA A 857 8.39 33.26 17.43
C ALA A 857 7.88 34.37 16.53
N ILE A 858 6.93 34.08 15.64
CA ILE A 858 6.31 35.05 14.75
C ILE A 858 4.80 35.06 14.97
N GLU A 859 4.23 36.24 15.21
CA GLU A 859 2.79 36.42 15.36
C GLU A 859 2.26 37.23 14.17
N VAL A 860 1.34 36.64 13.42
CA VAL A 860 0.76 37.26 12.22
C VAL A 860 -0.75 37.11 12.27
N GLU A 861 -1.46 38.22 12.08
CA GLU A 861 -2.91 38.24 12.08
C GLU A 861 -3.43 37.57 10.80
N GLY A 862 -4.28 36.56 10.95
CA GLY A 862 -4.87 35.81 9.82
C GLY A 862 -4.05 34.61 9.35
N ASP A 863 -2.97 34.27 10.04
CA ASP A 863 -2.25 33.00 9.86
C ASP A 863 -3.06 31.83 10.43
N THR A 864 -3.15 30.70 9.70
CA THR A 864 -4.07 29.61 10.06
C THR A 864 -3.40 28.44 10.78
N ILE A 865 -2.08 28.37 10.77
CA ILE A 865 -1.29 27.34 11.46
C ILE A 865 -0.38 28.04 12.46
N GLU A 866 -0.65 27.94 13.76
CA GLU A 866 0.19 28.61 14.78
C GLU A 866 1.45 27.79 15.12
N GLU A 867 1.44 26.48 14.84
CA GLU A 867 2.52 25.58 15.21
C GLU A 867 3.80 25.77 14.38
N ASN A 868 3.71 26.36 13.19
CA ASN A 868 4.84 26.62 12.28
C ASN A 868 5.54 27.97 12.54
N ASN A 869 5.08 28.70 13.56
CA ASN A 869 5.50 30.06 13.87
C ASN A 869 6.63 30.14 14.90
N ARG A 870 7.30 29.05 15.24
CA ARG A 870 8.31 28.99 16.31
C ARG A 870 9.54 28.17 15.96
#